data_AF-A0A316AR83-F1
#
_entry.id   AF-A0A316AR83-F1
#
_cell.length_a   1.000
_cell.length_b   1.000
_cell.length_c   1.000
_cell.angle_alpha   90.00
_cell.angle_beta   90.00
_cell.angle_gamma   90.00
#
_symmetry.space_group_name_H-M   'P 1'
#
loop_
_entity.id
_entity.type
_entity.pdbx_description
1 polymer ?
#
loop_
_entity_poly.entity_id
_entity_poly.type
_entity_poly.pdbx_seq_one_letter_code
_entity_poly.pdbx_strand_id
1 'polypeptide(L)'
;MFSYLKTVVLALLVATSTFAASKPYSGTVAKSFPDSADGSILHPYVITTAEELMLYAELSNDSTRTMNLTAELGDDIVFNEGDASTWATKAPKYKWVPINNGQIVKSIVFDGKGHSISGLYLKNEDDNQGFFGYVKGKISNLTIKNSYIDGNDNVGALVGSENGLVISNVLVDQTVVRGNNRVGGIVGLSQYFTISYSSFNGSVNGSLNVGGIVGAANVVGSQNDSCSFDHNSNYGDVAGRNSVGGLIGRFEYSSAKCKIKSYSYLDNRGSVEGDTSAGGIAGYFYVPERYTMGYVPSLFRNTGNVSGSYSVGGLFGTFSFSTSWSSGGLVLKNSYNAGDISGKSNVSGTFTQKTSFSTVQNVLQVVNFGKVTMGDSLIAEHISYSDPERYCDSLGTDYAPDSSSEKLNKGYPLFLGENPKYVYLKGSGTEEDPFIIETEKDFLAFGKHASADVYKDNFFYRQTADIEYTNSRPWKGIVLDRIVYDGDSHKISNLISDDTLGGVFARIDSSATISNWFLENVDITSRSGAAAVVGRGPKNFRMKNIKVSGSVRSTGEGNSLGNVAAGLVGQTTNYAVLENCTNLASVDAYGDYAGGIIAVNTKGVVLKNVVNRGDISGNNWVGGIVGNTNGKIIWAENHGTIVGKRYVGGIAGIGRDIKIAFNRGPVSAVDSVGGVAGRLATAAYVYSAAEVNADSATSVGLLVGANTYNEVFMHKNGLVFQKMFYETNLSDYDAFGKIVKFLDVSDTAGVPVETLKSSAFVEKLAPFFKADKDDVNDGYPVLANPFEGKGTEDSPFLLQDKSDLMVLNMLLTDSVYISFYGDKHYKMNADVTFSSDDDWLPLGFVPKDTSIKNNYITPGFSGVFDGGGHIVSGLVIKSDTAGFFGYVNEGTVKNFGIENSSIQGGVVGGIVGKIKYGEIENCWNNNTAVYGREVAGGIVGGGYNTVLNRTYNTGTIRGKESVAGIVGSLMFQKRTVIANSFNRGVVEYAGPSDNTPKLAGIVAAEASDAFIENVYNVGEVRRYGIVVYTIVKTNYAGSVGKNTARLKEDDNDPYGLTAKEMRSKEFAEQMGEAFAYDEKKENDGYPILSGKNVKPTGIDPVPKLKNILERPNLTVTVDARNVYVSGLKSGEMVVLVNLNGKKIWSGRIAGGSHVISVEKPGAYVLMTKSRSVRILIK
;
A
#
# COMPACT_ATOMS: atom_id res chain seq x y z
N MET A 1 10.08 -29.36 35.81
CA MET A 1 8.65 -29.55 35.47
C MET A 1 8.40 -28.81 34.14
N PHE A 2 8.95 -29.30 33.03
CA PHE A 2 8.24 -30.10 32.00
C PHE A 2 7.14 -29.40 31.16
N SER A 3 7.04 -28.06 31.11
CA SER A 3 6.02 -27.38 30.27
C SER A 3 6.47 -26.24 29.33
N TYR A 4 7.76 -25.88 29.25
CA TYR A 4 8.18 -24.63 28.58
C TYR A 4 8.86 -24.79 27.19
N LEU A 5 8.80 -25.96 26.56
CA LEU A 5 9.32 -26.18 25.19
C LEU A 5 8.32 -25.84 24.06
N LYS A 6 7.21 -25.19 24.39
CA LYS A 6 6.02 -25.09 23.51
C LYS A 6 5.69 -23.69 22.98
N THR A 7 6.62 -22.72 22.94
CA THR A 7 6.19 -21.34 22.60
C THR A 7 7.10 -20.55 21.66
N VAL A 8 8.22 -21.09 21.19
CA VAL A 8 8.99 -20.51 20.05
C VAL A 8 9.17 -21.51 18.89
N VAL A 9 8.73 -22.77 19.08
CA VAL A 9 8.53 -23.79 18.03
C VAL A 9 7.02 -24.06 17.81
N LEU A 10 6.13 -23.27 18.42
CA LEU A 10 4.68 -23.51 18.39
C LEU A 10 3.89 -22.33 17.81
N ALA A 11 4.14 -22.05 16.52
CA ALA A 11 3.11 -21.54 15.62
C ALA A 11 2.41 -22.68 14.84
N LEU A 12 2.71 -23.94 15.17
CA LEU A 12 2.06 -25.13 14.62
C LEU A 12 1.87 -26.20 15.71
N LEU A 13 0.65 -26.76 15.75
CA LEU A 13 0.13 -27.85 16.61
C LEU A 13 -0.09 -27.48 18.09
N VAL A 14 -1.28 -27.62 18.68
CA VAL A 14 -2.11 -28.82 18.76
C VAL A 14 -3.58 -28.44 19.04
N ALA A 15 -4.51 -28.99 18.26
CA ALA A 15 -5.80 -29.45 18.77
C ALA A 15 -5.98 -30.89 18.30
N THR A 16 -5.79 -31.83 19.23
CA THR A 16 -6.04 -33.26 19.10
C THR A 16 -7.47 -33.50 18.64
N SER A 17 -7.63 -33.80 17.37
CA SER A 17 -8.72 -34.64 16.92
C SER A 17 -8.25 -36.07 17.13
N THR A 18 -9.06 -36.87 17.84
CA THR A 18 -8.96 -38.31 17.81
C THR A 18 -9.35 -38.76 16.39
N PHE A 19 -8.43 -38.58 15.44
CA PHE A 19 -8.31 -39.48 14.31
C PHE A 19 -7.74 -40.79 14.86
N ALA A 20 -8.10 -41.90 14.24
CA ALA A 20 -7.47 -43.16 14.56
C ALA A 20 -5.94 -42.95 14.50
N ALA A 21 -5.20 -43.41 15.52
CA ALA A 21 -3.75 -43.32 15.51
C ALA A 21 -3.24 -43.79 14.14
N SER A 22 -2.41 -42.97 13.49
CA SER A 22 -1.84 -43.35 12.20
C SER A 22 -1.15 -44.69 12.38
N LYS A 23 -1.62 -45.68 11.62
CA LYS A 23 -1.14 -47.04 11.78
C LYS A 23 0.32 -47.07 11.35
N PRO A 24 1.23 -47.65 12.15
CA PRO A 24 2.59 -47.87 11.73
C PRO A 24 2.62 -48.68 10.43
N TYR A 25 3.63 -48.40 9.61
CA TYR A 25 3.84 -49.10 8.35
C TYR A 25 3.64 -50.61 8.49
N SER A 26 2.79 -51.19 7.65
CA SER A 26 2.47 -52.61 7.72
C SER A 26 3.55 -53.50 7.11
N GLY A 27 4.45 -52.94 6.29
CA GLY A 27 5.37 -53.70 5.46
C GLY A 27 4.88 -53.95 4.04
N THR A 28 3.79 -53.30 3.60
CA THR A 28 3.21 -53.44 2.25
C THR A 28 3.25 -52.13 1.47
N VAL A 29 3.15 -52.17 0.15
CA VAL A 29 3.16 -50.96 -0.70
C VAL A 29 1.77 -50.74 -1.28
N ALA A 30 1.30 -49.49 -1.32
CA ALA A 30 0.01 -49.15 -1.93
C ALA A 30 0.02 -49.48 -3.44
N LYS A 31 -1.11 -49.91 -3.99
CA LYS A 31 -1.21 -50.26 -5.43
C LYS A 31 -1.35 -49.03 -6.33
N SER A 32 -1.95 -47.96 -5.82
CA SER A 32 -2.18 -46.69 -6.51
C SER A 32 -2.50 -45.60 -5.49
N PHE A 33 -2.38 -44.33 -5.89
CA PHE A 33 -2.93 -43.21 -5.12
C PHE A 33 -4.46 -43.11 -5.34
N PRO A 34 -5.22 -42.56 -4.39
CA PRO A 34 -6.63 -42.19 -4.60
C PRO A 34 -6.76 -41.08 -5.66
N ASP A 35 -7.85 -41.08 -6.43
CA ASP A 35 -8.19 -40.08 -7.47
C ASP A 35 -7.27 -40.05 -8.72
N SER A 36 -7.57 -39.14 -9.67
CA SER A 36 -6.82 -38.92 -10.92
C SER A 36 -5.46 -38.22 -10.71
N ALA A 37 -4.83 -38.40 -9.55
CA ALA A 37 -3.53 -37.82 -9.23
C ALA A 37 -2.44 -38.46 -10.11
N ASP A 38 -1.74 -37.64 -10.90
CA ASP A 38 -0.68 -38.08 -11.80
C ASP A 38 0.72 -37.64 -11.35
N GLY A 39 0.82 -36.90 -10.24
CA GLY A 39 2.08 -36.37 -9.71
C GLY A 39 2.55 -35.10 -10.42
N SER A 40 1.72 -34.50 -11.28
CA SER A 40 1.96 -33.18 -11.86
C SER A 40 1.69 -32.06 -10.84
N ILE A 41 2.13 -30.84 -11.17
CA ILE A 41 1.87 -29.66 -10.33
C ILE A 41 0.36 -29.37 -10.19
N LEU A 42 -0.45 -29.71 -11.20
CA LEU A 42 -1.90 -29.51 -11.17
C LEU A 42 -2.63 -30.62 -10.40
N HIS A 43 -2.06 -31.83 -10.37
CA HIS A 43 -2.63 -33.01 -9.74
C HIS A 43 -1.55 -33.76 -8.91
N PRO A 44 -1.10 -33.16 -7.79
CA PRO A 44 -0.05 -33.74 -6.95
C PRO A 44 -0.51 -35.06 -6.30
N TYR A 45 0.43 -35.93 -5.96
CA TYR A 45 0.13 -37.10 -5.13
C TYR A 45 -0.18 -36.65 -3.69
N VAL A 46 -1.34 -37.01 -3.16
CA VAL A 46 -1.69 -36.79 -1.76
C VAL A 46 -1.38 -38.05 -0.97
N ILE A 47 -0.41 -37.96 -0.06
CA ILE A 47 0.09 -39.08 0.75
C ILE A 47 -0.56 -39.02 2.13
N THR A 48 -1.35 -40.03 2.47
CA THR A 48 -2.06 -40.14 3.75
C THR A 48 -1.63 -41.35 4.58
N THR A 49 -0.89 -42.28 3.99
CA THR A 49 -0.44 -43.52 4.64
C THR A 49 1.03 -43.83 4.37
N ALA A 50 1.64 -44.68 5.21
CA ALA A 50 3.02 -45.13 5.02
C ALA A 50 3.17 -46.01 3.76
N GLU A 51 2.14 -46.77 3.41
CA GLU A 51 2.06 -47.58 2.19
C GLU A 51 2.10 -46.72 0.92
N GLU A 52 1.38 -45.58 0.91
CA GLU A 52 1.41 -44.59 -0.17
C GLU A 52 2.75 -43.85 -0.24
N LEU A 53 3.37 -43.56 0.90
CA LEU A 53 4.71 -42.99 0.96
C LEU A 53 5.74 -43.94 0.33
N MET A 54 5.62 -45.25 0.57
CA MET A 54 6.47 -46.25 -0.08
C MET A 54 6.23 -46.30 -1.59
N LEU A 55 4.98 -46.22 -2.04
CA LEU A 55 4.69 -46.11 -3.48
C LEU A 55 5.34 -44.86 -4.09
N TYR A 56 5.23 -43.71 -3.43
CA TYR A 56 5.91 -42.48 -3.87
C TYR A 56 7.43 -42.66 -3.96
N ALA A 57 8.04 -43.34 -3.00
CA ALA A 57 9.47 -43.63 -2.99
C ALA A 57 9.88 -44.55 -4.16
N GLU A 58 9.12 -45.61 -4.43
CA GLU A 58 9.36 -46.50 -5.57
C GLU A 58 9.25 -45.76 -6.91
N LEU A 59 8.19 -44.97 -7.10
CA LEU A 59 7.99 -44.17 -8.31
C LEU A 59 9.07 -43.12 -8.53
N SER A 60 9.56 -42.52 -7.42
CA SER A 60 10.64 -41.55 -7.47
C SER A 60 11.98 -42.20 -7.80
N ASN A 61 12.22 -43.42 -7.32
CA ASN A 61 13.45 -44.17 -7.57
C ASN A 61 13.50 -44.87 -8.95
N ASP A 62 12.37 -44.96 -9.66
CA ASP A 62 12.31 -45.53 -11.02
C ASP A 62 13.09 -44.67 -12.03
N SER A 63 14.22 -45.18 -12.52
CA SER A 63 15.10 -44.50 -13.47
C SER A 63 14.48 -44.32 -14.86
N THR A 64 13.41 -45.03 -15.20
CA THR A 64 12.70 -44.90 -16.48
C THR A 64 11.75 -43.71 -16.51
N ARG A 65 11.37 -43.18 -15.34
CA ARG A 65 10.51 -41.99 -15.23
C ARG A 65 11.31 -40.70 -15.40
N THR A 66 10.95 -39.92 -16.41
CA THR A 66 11.57 -38.63 -16.75
C THR A 66 10.82 -37.41 -16.19
N MET A 67 9.61 -37.60 -15.65
CA MET A 67 8.79 -36.51 -15.12
C MET A 67 9.17 -36.15 -13.68
N ASN A 68 9.14 -34.85 -13.37
CA ASN A 68 9.27 -34.34 -12.00
C ASN A 68 8.00 -34.70 -11.21
N LEU A 69 8.16 -35.25 -10.01
CA LEU A 69 7.03 -35.64 -9.16
C LEU A 69 6.72 -34.56 -8.12
N THR A 70 5.44 -34.23 -8.00
CA THR A 70 4.87 -33.34 -6.99
C THR A 70 4.06 -34.17 -6.01
N ALA A 71 4.33 -34.00 -4.71
CA ALA A 71 3.59 -34.66 -3.65
C ALA A 71 3.29 -33.71 -2.48
N GLU A 72 2.18 -33.98 -1.80
CA GLU A 72 1.79 -33.33 -0.57
C GLU A 72 1.35 -34.35 0.49
N LEU A 73 1.59 -34.06 1.77
CA LEU A 73 1.03 -34.88 2.84
C LEU A 73 -0.41 -34.44 3.14
N GLY A 74 -1.29 -35.44 3.29
CA GLY A 74 -2.66 -35.25 3.78
C GLY A 74 -2.87 -35.75 5.22
N ASP A 75 -1.90 -36.45 5.80
CA ASP A 75 -1.92 -36.90 7.20
C ASP A 75 -0.49 -37.10 7.76
N ASP A 76 -0.37 -37.28 9.08
CA ASP A 76 0.86 -37.65 9.77
C ASP A 76 1.23 -39.13 9.49
N ILE A 77 2.47 -39.37 9.04
CA ILE A 77 2.97 -40.70 8.68
C ILE A 77 3.87 -41.28 9.77
N VAL A 78 3.59 -42.53 10.17
CA VAL A 78 4.39 -43.29 11.15
C VAL A 78 4.98 -44.52 10.46
N PHE A 79 6.31 -44.56 10.34
CA PHE A 79 7.02 -45.67 9.70
C PHE A 79 7.44 -46.74 10.71
N ASN A 80 8.01 -46.34 11.84
CA ASN A 80 8.28 -47.20 12.99
C ASN A 80 7.87 -46.51 14.30
N GLU A 81 7.58 -47.32 15.31
CA GLU A 81 7.42 -46.86 16.70
C GLU A 81 8.65 -47.19 17.55
N GLY A 82 8.83 -46.49 18.68
CA GLY A 82 9.95 -46.66 19.60
C GLY A 82 10.73 -45.37 19.81
N ASP A 83 11.87 -45.45 20.50
CA ASP A 83 12.75 -44.31 20.77
C ASP A 83 13.99 -44.39 19.88
N ALA A 84 14.10 -43.47 18.92
CA ALA A 84 15.19 -43.41 17.96
C ALA A 84 16.59 -43.29 18.58
N SER A 85 16.70 -42.73 19.79
CA SER A 85 17.99 -42.64 20.50
C SER A 85 18.58 -44.02 20.84
N THR A 86 17.75 -45.06 20.91
CA THR A 86 18.15 -46.44 21.22
C THR A 86 18.46 -47.29 19.98
N TRP A 87 18.13 -46.80 18.78
CA TRP A 87 18.16 -47.60 17.55
C TRP A 87 19.57 -47.89 17.01
N ALA A 88 20.59 -47.25 17.57
CA ALA A 88 21.99 -47.59 17.30
C ALA A 88 22.30 -49.07 17.65
N THR A 89 21.73 -49.56 18.76
CA THR A 89 21.94 -50.92 19.30
C THR A 89 20.68 -51.79 19.22
N LYS A 90 19.48 -51.19 19.16
CA LYS A 90 18.20 -51.89 19.08
C LYS A 90 17.37 -51.39 17.89
N ALA A 91 17.67 -51.92 16.70
CA ALA A 91 16.98 -51.54 15.47
C ALA A 91 15.45 -51.79 15.54
N PRO A 92 14.62 -50.88 15.01
CA PRO A 92 13.19 -51.12 14.82
C PRO A 92 12.95 -52.07 13.64
N LYS A 93 11.69 -52.43 13.40
CA LYS A 93 11.31 -53.50 12.46
C LYS A 93 11.61 -53.15 10.99
N TYR A 94 11.27 -51.94 10.56
CA TYR A 94 11.32 -51.57 9.14
C TYR A 94 12.47 -50.60 8.86
N LYS A 95 13.17 -50.82 7.75
CA LYS A 95 14.26 -49.94 7.27
C LYS A 95 13.74 -48.99 6.21
N TRP A 96 14.20 -47.73 6.28
CA TRP A 96 13.97 -46.74 5.25
C TRP A 96 15.04 -46.82 4.17
N VAL A 97 14.63 -46.62 2.92
CA VAL A 97 15.53 -46.45 1.77
C VAL A 97 15.33 -45.04 1.24
N PRO A 98 16.39 -44.23 1.08
CA PRO A 98 16.26 -42.86 0.61
C PRO A 98 15.51 -42.75 -0.72
N ILE A 99 14.71 -41.69 -0.85
CA ILE A 99 14.11 -41.31 -2.13
C ILE A 99 15.19 -40.61 -2.97
N ASN A 100 15.33 -41.01 -4.23
CA ASN A 100 16.39 -40.60 -5.13
C ASN A 100 17.79 -40.99 -4.62
N ASN A 101 17.98 -42.29 -4.32
CA ASN A 101 19.26 -42.88 -3.90
C ASN A 101 20.21 -43.21 -5.10
N GLY A 102 20.06 -42.55 -6.25
CA GLY A 102 20.78 -42.84 -7.49
C GLY A 102 21.60 -41.65 -8.01
N GLN A 103 22.36 -41.86 -9.09
CA GLN A 103 23.25 -40.85 -9.69
C GLN A 103 22.53 -39.73 -10.48
N ILE A 104 21.23 -39.88 -10.78
CA ILE A 104 20.46 -38.90 -11.57
C ILE A 104 19.73 -37.94 -10.63
N VAL A 105 20.03 -36.65 -10.72
CA VAL A 105 19.37 -35.60 -9.93
C VAL A 105 17.96 -35.33 -10.46
N LYS A 106 16.94 -35.78 -9.72
CA LYS A 106 15.53 -35.49 -10.03
C LYS A 106 15.07 -34.20 -9.35
N SER A 107 14.27 -33.41 -10.06
CA SER A 107 13.60 -32.25 -9.47
C SER A 107 12.30 -32.71 -8.80
N ILE A 108 12.12 -32.36 -7.52
CA ILE A 108 10.93 -32.69 -6.75
C ILE A 108 10.24 -31.43 -6.23
N VAL A 109 8.94 -31.55 -5.98
CA VAL A 109 8.17 -30.58 -5.19
C VAL A 109 7.43 -31.36 -4.11
N PHE A 110 7.83 -31.18 -2.84
CA PHE A 110 7.26 -31.91 -1.71
C PHE A 110 6.77 -30.94 -0.62
N ASP A 111 5.46 -30.88 -0.39
CA ASP A 111 4.85 -30.03 0.63
C ASP A 111 4.23 -30.85 1.76
N GLY A 112 4.79 -30.78 2.96
CA GLY A 112 4.26 -31.47 4.11
C GLY A 112 2.92 -30.91 4.61
N LYS A 113 2.49 -29.71 4.18
CA LYS A 113 1.28 -29.02 4.65
C LYS A 113 1.13 -28.96 6.19
N GLY A 114 2.25 -28.97 6.91
CA GLY A 114 2.30 -28.98 8.37
C GLY A 114 2.25 -30.35 9.03
N HIS A 115 2.18 -31.44 8.25
CA HIS A 115 2.22 -32.82 8.72
C HIS A 115 3.65 -33.33 8.95
N SER A 116 3.73 -34.46 9.66
CA SER A 116 4.97 -35.08 10.07
C SER A 116 5.19 -36.47 9.48
N ILE A 117 6.46 -36.84 9.28
CA ILE A 117 6.91 -38.20 9.02
C ILE A 117 7.79 -38.62 10.20
N SER A 118 7.51 -39.80 10.76
CA SER A 118 8.18 -40.26 11.97
C SER A 118 8.65 -41.70 11.90
N GLY A 119 9.70 -42.00 12.67
CA GLY A 119 10.21 -43.36 12.80
C GLY A 119 11.02 -43.86 11.61
N LEU A 120 11.70 -42.97 10.89
CA LEU A 120 12.61 -43.39 9.82
C LEU A 120 13.85 -44.04 10.47
N TYR A 121 14.19 -45.26 10.04
CA TYR A 121 15.39 -45.96 10.47
C TYR A 121 16.25 -46.33 9.27
N LEU A 122 17.42 -45.70 9.20
CA LEU A 122 18.41 -45.92 8.15
C LEU A 122 19.76 -46.15 8.83
N LYS A 123 20.38 -47.30 8.52
CA LYS A 123 21.74 -47.63 8.96
C LYS A 123 22.45 -48.43 7.87
N ASN A 124 23.36 -47.77 7.15
CA ASN A 124 24.20 -48.36 6.12
C ASN A 124 25.56 -47.61 6.04
N GLU A 125 26.45 -48.05 5.16
CA GLU A 125 27.75 -47.40 4.92
C GLU A 125 27.76 -46.64 3.58
N ASP A 126 26.58 -46.30 3.05
CA ASP A 126 26.43 -45.62 1.77
C ASP A 126 26.48 -44.09 1.94
N ASP A 127 26.80 -43.39 0.85
CA ASP A 127 26.80 -41.92 0.78
C ASP A 127 25.42 -41.38 0.40
N ASN A 128 25.16 -40.10 0.68
CA ASN A 128 23.90 -39.40 0.35
C ASN A 128 22.68 -40.03 1.04
N GLN A 129 22.70 -40.01 2.37
CA GLN A 129 21.67 -40.65 3.19
C GLN A 129 20.74 -39.62 3.85
N GLY A 130 19.44 -39.94 3.87
CA GLY A 130 18.38 -39.12 4.45
C GLY A 130 16.99 -39.61 4.07
N PHE A 131 15.95 -38.82 4.35
CA PHE A 131 14.63 -39.05 3.76
C PHE A 131 14.73 -39.03 2.22
N PHE A 132 15.45 -38.03 1.70
CA PHE A 132 15.95 -37.95 0.33
C PHE A 132 17.46 -38.19 0.27
N GLY A 133 17.91 -38.87 -0.79
CA GLY A 133 19.33 -39.10 -1.07
C GLY A 133 19.97 -37.90 -1.77
N TYR A 134 19.82 -37.79 -3.10
CA TYR A 134 20.32 -36.67 -3.90
C TYR A 134 19.21 -36.00 -4.74
N VAL A 135 18.88 -34.73 -4.45
CA VAL A 135 17.70 -34.05 -5.04
C VAL A 135 17.92 -32.57 -5.39
N LYS A 136 17.02 -32.03 -6.23
CA LYS A 136 16.83 -30.58 -6.47
C LYS A 136 15.34 -30.22 -6.44
N GLY A 137 14.99 -28.94 -6.43
CA GLY A 137 13.59 -28.48 -6.50
C GLY A 137 13.13 -27.77 -5.23
N LYS A 138 12.01 -28.17 -4.61
CA LYS A 138 11.45 -27.53 -3.42
C LYS A 138 10.92 -28.53 -2.39
N ILE A 139 11.25 -28.32 -1.11
CA ILE A 139 10.64 -29.02 0.04
C ILE A 139 10.14 -27.97 1.04
N SER A 140 8.89 -28.10 1.51
CA SER A 140 8.34 -27.16 2.48
C SER A 140 7.36 -27.75 3.50
N ASN A 141 7.18 -27.06 4.63
CA ASN A 141 6.14 -27.31 5.64
C ASN A 141 6.12 -28.75 6.18
N LEU A 142 7.29 -29.34 6.42
CA LEU A 142 7.42 -30.75 6.79
C LEU A 142 8.11 -30.90 8.13
N THR A 143 7.62 -31.83 8.96
CA THR A 143 8.32 -32.27 10.17
C THR A 143 8.87 -33.68 10.00
N ILE A 144 10.18 -33.89 10.18
CA ILE A 144 10.76 -35.23 10.39
C ILE A 144 10.99 -35.40 11.89
N LYS A 145 10.44 -36.45 12.52
CA LYS A 145 10.65 -36.64 13.97
C LYS A 145 10.96 -38.06 14.39
N ASN A 146 11.62 -38.21 15.53
CA ASN A 146 11.92 -39.52 16.16
C ASN A 146 12.51 -40.52 15.16
N SER A 147 13.62 -40.15 14.52
CA SER A 147 14.24 -40.92 13.44
C SER A 147 15.73 -41.14 13.71
N TYR A 148 16.31 -42.18 13.10
CA TYR A 148 17.73 -42.53 13.22
C TYR A 148 18.31 -42.73 11.83
N ILE A 149 19.24 -41.86 11.43
CA ILE A 149 19.87 -41.85 10.11
C ILE A 149 21.39 -41.96 10.31
N ASP A 150 21.97 -43.04 9.81
CA ASP A 150 23.38 -43.40 10.00
C ASP A 150 23.94 -43.90 8.66
N GLY A 151 24.80 -43.08 8.05
CA GLY A 151 25.40 -43.30 6.73
C GLY A 151 26.91 -43.05 6.73
N ASN A 152 27.53 -42.96 5.55
CA ASN A 152 28.95 -42.60 5.42
C ASN A 152 29.15 -41.11 5.12
N ASP A 153 29.16 -40.68 3.86
CA ASP A 153 29.34 -39.26 3.49
C ASP A 153 28.02 -38.61 3.03
N ASN A 154 27.89 -37.28 3.24
CA ASN A 154 26.69 -36.49 2.91
C ASN A 154 25.42 -37.06 3.59
N VAL A 155 25.32 -36.88 4.90
CA VAL A 155 24.21 -37.42 5.69
C VAL A 155 23.39 -36.28 6.27
N GLY A 156 22.07 -36.33 6.08
CA GLY A 156 21.14 -35.45 6.77
C GLY A 156 19.77 -36.08 6.97
N ALA A 157 19.02 -35.66 8.00
CA ALA A 157 17.73 -36.29 8.30
C ALA A 157 16.73 -36.12 7.15
N LEU A 158 16.73 -34.95 6.51
CA LEU A 158 15.87 -34.68 5.35
C LEU A 158 16.58 -35.02 4.04
N VAL A 159 17.80 -34.53 3.84
CA VAL A 159 18.52 -34.68 2.56
C VAL A 159 19.98 -35.04 2.77
N GLY A 160 20.46 -36.06 2.06
CA GLY A 160 21.89 -36.37 2.00
C GLY A 160 22.68 -35.29 1.26
N SER A 161 22.39 -35.11 -0.03
CA SER A 161 22.99 -34.06 -0.87
C SER A 161 21.93 -33.34 -1.71
N GLU A 162 22.17 -32.06 -2.03
CA GLU A 162 21.30 -31.31 -2.94
C GLU A 162 22.07 -30.44 -3.95
N ASN A 163 21.38 -30.06 -5.02
CA ASN A 163 21.86 -29.10 -6.02
C ASN A 163 20.76 -28.12 -6.46
N GLY A 164 20.72 -26.94 -5.85
CA GLY A 164 19.74 -25.89 -6.14
C GLY A 164 18.35 -26.15 -5.54
N LEU A 165 18.30 -26.81 -4.39
CA LEU A 165 17.08 -27.10 -3.63
C LEU A 165 16.67 -25.90 -2.76
N VAL A 166 15.37 -25.61 -2.74
CA VAL A 166 14.74 -24.66 -1.82
C VAL A 166 14.10 -25.45 -0.68
N ILE A 167 14.62 -25.26 0.54
CA ILE A 167 14.05 -25.82 1.77
C ILE A 167 13.48 -24.66 2.58
N SER A 168 12.19 -24.75 2.95
CA SER A 168 11.56 -23.70 3.76
C SER A 168 10.57 -24.27 4.76
N ASN A 169 10.61 -23.81 6.02
CA ASN A 169 9.67 -24.25 7.07
C ASN A 169 9.75 -25.77 7.33
N VAL A 170 10.95 -26.26 7.64
CA VAL A 170 11.20 -27.67 7.99
C VAL A 170 11.63 -27.78 9.45
N LEU A 171 11.02 -28.71 10.19
CA LEU A 171 11.42 -29.08 11.53
C LEU A 171 11.96 -30.51 11.55
N VAL A 172 13.16 -30.71 12.07
CA VAL A 172 13.69 -32.04 12.41
C VAL A 172 13.76 -32.15 13.92
N ASP A 173 12.99 -33.05 14.53
CA ASP A 173 12.83 -33.16 15.98
C ASP A 173 13.16 -34.58 16.50
N GLN A 174 13.76 -34.66 17.69
CA GLN A 174 14.14 -35.92 18.35
C GLN A 174 14.86 -36.93 17.42
N THR A 175 15.71 -36.44 16.53
CA THR A 175 16.34 -37.26 15.48
C THR A 175 17.85 -37.38 15.70
N VAL A 176 18.38 -38.59 15.51
CA VAL A 176 19.81 -38.89 15.59
C VAL A 176 20.38 -38.98 14.18
N VAL A 177 21.39 -38.19 13.88
CA VAL A 177 22.09 -38.16 12.59
C VAL A 177 23.56 -38.49 12.79
N ARG A 178 24.05 -39.51 12.09
CA ARG A 178 25.43 -39.98 12.17
C ARG A 178 26.04 -40.19 10.79
N GLY A 179 27.33 -39.86 10.69
CA GLY A 179 28.12 -40.19 9.50
C GLY A 179 29.59 -39.91 9.69
N ASN A 180 30.35 -39.91 8.60
CA ASN A 180 31.78 -39.62 8.59
C ASN A 180 32.06 -38.18 8.13
N ASN A 181 31.66 -37.81 6.91
CA ASN A 181 31.95 -36.50 6.33
C ASN A 181 30.68 -35.80 5.83
N ARG A 182 30.57 -34.48 6.05
CA ARG A 182 29.43 -33.64 5.64
C ARG A 182 28.12 -34.16 6.25
N VAL A 183 28.08 -34.09 7.58
CA VAL A 183 26.94 -34.56 8.38
C VAL A 183 26.18 -33.35 8.88
N GLY A 184 24.95 -33.17 8.40
CA GLY A 184 24.07 -32.08 8.81
C GLY A 184 22.81 -32.60 9.47
N GLY A 185 22.27 -31.90 10.48
CA GLY A 185 21.00 -32.34 11.07
C GLY A 185 19.83 -32.36 10.08
N ILE A 186 19.82 -31.47 9.08
CA ILE A 186 18.81 -31.44 8.00
C ILE A 186 19.42 -31.87 6.65
N VAL A 187 20.54 -31.28 6.26
CA VAL A 187 21.19 -31.47 4.95
C VAL A 187 22.67 -31.83 5.12
N GLY A 188 23.13 -32.92 4.52
CA GLY A 188 24.55 -33.27 4.52
C GLY A 188 25.41 -32.29 3.70
N LEU A 189 25.23 -32.31 2.37
CA LEU A 189 25.92 -31.43 1.43
C LEU A 189 24.94 -30.56 0.65
N SER A 190 25.14 -29.24 0.74
CA SER A 190 24.38 -28.25 0.01
C SER A 190 25.22 -27.59 -1.08
N GLN A 191 24.77 -27.66 -2.32
CA GLN A 191 25.31 -26.91 -3.46
C GLN A 191 24.20 -25.96 -3.93
N TYR A 192 24.44 -24.64 -3.92
CA TYR A 192 23.42 -23.63 -4.27
C TYR A 192 22.22 -23.59 -3.32
N PHE A 193 22.52 -23.45 -2.04
CA PHE A 193 21.53 -23.62 -0.99
C PHE A 193 20.61 -22.42 -0.82
N THR A 194 19.31 -22.72 -0.73
CA THR A 194 18.30 -21.82 -0.16
C THR A 194 17.60 -22.56 0.96
N ILE A 195 17.93 -22.24 2.20
CA ILE A 195 17.33 -22.86 3.38
C ILE A 195 16.83 -21.76 4.31
N SER A 196 15.53 -21.77 4.61
CA SER A 196 14.96 -20.78 5.52
C SER A 196 13.91 -21.33 6.47
N TYR A 197 13.71 -20.63 7.60
CA TYR A 197 12.71 -20.96 8.60
C TYR A 197 12.78 -22.43 9.06
N SER A 198 13.98 -23.00 9.12
CA SER A 198 14.16 -24.43 9.40
C SER A 198 14.89 -24.65 10.72
N SER A 199 14.53 -25.71 11.43
CA SER A 199 15.09 -26.00 12.75
C SER A 199 15.42 -27.46 12.97
N PHE A 200 16.49 -27.70 13.73
CA PHE A 200 16.91 -29.04 14.15
C PHE A 200 16.95 -29.13 15.68
N ASN A 201 16.38 -30.20 16.22
CA ASN A 201 16.42 -30.58 17.61
C ASN A 201 16.71 -32.09 17.71
N GLY A 202 17.92 -32.46 18.13
CA GLY A 202 18.38 -33.84 18.07
C GLY A 202 19.87 -33.95 18.37
N SER A 203 20.54 -34.97 17.84
CA SER A 203 22.01 -35.08 17.92
C SER A 203 22.63 -35.33 16.55
N VAL A 204 23.72 -34.62 16.27
CA VAL A 204 24.52 -34.79 15.05
C VAL A 204 25.92 -35.22 15.46
N ASN A 205 26.39 -36.35 14.93
CA ASN A 205 27.74 -36.84 15.20
C ASN A 205 28.45 -37.20 13.89
N GLY A 206 29.61 -36.60 13.65
CA GLY A 206 30.43 -36.92 12.48
C GLY A 206 31.92 -36.74 12.71
N SER A 207 32.74 -36.94 11.68
CA SER A 207 34.20 -36.72 11.76
C SER A 207 34.57 -35.37 11.13
N LEU A 208 34.13 -35.11 9.90
CA LEU A 208 34.52 -33.93 9.11
C LEU A 208 33.29 -33.14 8.64
N ASN A 209 33.32 -31.81 8.76
CA ASN A 209 32.25 -30.90 8.33
C ASN A 209 30.89 -31.28 8.93
N VAL A 210 30.70 -30.96 10.20
CA VAL A 210 29.51 -31.35 10.97
C VAL A 210 28.71 -30.12 11.37
N GLY A 211 27.43 -30.07 11.02
CA GLY A 211 26.56 -28.94 11.32
C GLY A 211 25.19 -29.36 11.86
N GLY A 212 24.58 -28.54 12.72
CA GLY A 212 23.22 -28.81 13.20
C GLY A 212 22.16 -28.69 12.12
N ILE A 213 22.39 -27.89 11.07
CA ILE A 213 21.51 -27.79 9.90
C ILE A 213 22.18 -28.36 8.65
N VAL A 214 23.36 -27.85 8.31
CA VAL A 214 24.10 -28.21 7.09
C VAL A 214 25.50 -28.72 7.42
N GLY A 215 25.88 -29.90 6.92
CA GLY A 215 27.25 -30.40 7.08
C GLY A 215 28.27 -29.52 6.34
N ALA A 216 28.09 -29.39 5.02
CA ALA A 216 28.87 -28.46 4.20
C ALA A 216 28.01 -27.71 3.17
N ALA A 217 28.26 -26.42 3.02
CA ALA A 217 27.63 -25.54 2.04
C ALA A 217 28.69 -24.98 1.07
N ASN A 218 28.60 -25.37 -0.20
CA ASN A 218 29.51 -24.96 -1.25
C ASN A 218 28.80 -24.11 -2.30
N VAL A 219 29.24 -22.87 -2.49
CA VAL A 219 28.67 -21.95 -3.48
C VAL A 219 29.49 -21.98 -4.78
N VAL A 220 29.05 -22.80 -5.73
CA VAL A 220 29.78 -23.14 -6.97
C VAL A 220 28.98 -22.82 -8.25
N GLY A 221 28.51 -21.57 -8.46
CA GLY A 221 27.44 -21.27 -9.45
C GLY A 221 27.69 -20.54 -10.77
N SER A 222 26.62 -20.40 -11.57
CA SER A 222 26.53 -19.67 -12.86
C SER A 222 25.94 -18.25 -12.68
N GLN A 223 25.94 -17.38 -13.70
CA GLN A 223 25.70 -15.92 -13.57
C GLN A 223 24.30 -15.48 -13.09
N ASN A 224 23.35 -16.41 -12.90
CA ASN A 224 21.96 -16.09 -12.55
C ASN A 224 21.44 -16.79 -11.28
N ASP A 225 22.28 -17.58 -10.61
CA ASP A 225 21.87 -18.32 -9.42
C ASP A 225 21.95 -17.44 -8.15
N SER A 226 21.07 -17.71 -7.19
CA SER A 226 21.08 -17.01 -5.90
C SER A 226 20.94 -17.97 -4.72
N CYS A 227 21.70 -17.72 -3.65
CA CYS A 227 21.63 -18.49 -2.39
C CYS A 227 21.12 -17.61 -1.25
N SER A 228 20.43 -18.24 -0.29
CA SER A 228 19.91 -17.61 0.93
C SER A 228 19.97 -18.58 2.11
N PHE A 229 20.30 -18.08 3.30
CA PHE A 229 20.29 -18.88 4.53
C PHE A 229 19.82 -18.04 5.70
N ASP A 230 18.51 -18.09 5.95
CA ASP A 230 17.86 -17.13 6.84
C ASP A 230 16.89 -17.79 7.81
N HIS A 231 16.81 -17.28 9.04
CA HIS A 231 15.85 -17.76 10.05
C HIS A 231 16.01 -19.26 10.35
N ASN A 232 17.24 -19.73 10.52
CA ASN A 232 17.52 -21.13 10.84
C ASN A 232 18.00 -21.29 12.28
N SER A 233 17.58 -22.37 12.93
CA SER A 233 17.89 -22.58 14.35
C SER A 233 18.32 -23.99 14.68
N ASN A 234 19.38 -24.14 15.46
CA ASN A 234 19.82 -25.41 16.02
C ASN A 234 19.59 -25.45 17.54
N TYR A 235 18.85 -26.45 18.01
CA TYR A 235 18.65 -26.76 19.44
C TYR A 235 19.37 -28.05 19.87
N GLY A 236 19.86 -28.83 18.90
CA GLY A 236 20.48 -30.13 19.14
C GLY A 236 22.00 -30.06 19.32
N ASP A 237 22.57 -31.05 19.99
CA ASP A 237 24.02 -31.13 20.19
C ASP A 237 24.73 -31.58 18.91
N VAL A 238 25.86 -30.93 18.60
CA VAL A 238 26.66 -31.17 17.39
C VAL A 238 28.08 -31.54 17.81
N ALA A 239 28.51 -32.75 17.48
CA ALA A 239 29.84 -33.26 17.82
C ALA A 239 30.60 -33.74 16.58
N GLY A 240 31.88 -33.38 16.49
CA GLY A 240 32.78 -33.99 15.50
C GLY A 240 34.25 -33.69 15.71
N ARG A 241 35.10 -33.89 14.68
CA ARG A 241 36.55 -33.65 14.79
C ARG A 241 36.99 -32.37 14.09
N ASN A 242 36.59 -32.13 12.85
CA ASN A 242 37.06 -30.97 12.09
C ASN A 242 35.92 -30.19 11.44
N SER A 243 35.93 -28.87 11.61
CA SER A 243 34.93 -27.94 11.07
C SER A 243 33.54 -28.29 11.59
N VAL A 244 33.35 -28.04 12.88
CA VAL A 244 32.11 -28.33 13.60
C VAL A 244 31.39 -27.02 13.90
N GLY A 245 30.20 -26.84 13.35
CA GLY A 245 29.39 -25.64 13.50
C GLY A 245 28.04 -25.95 14.14
N GLY A 246 27.51 -25.05 14.97
CA GLY A 246 26.14 -25.24 15.48
C GLY A 246 25.10 -25.27 14.36
N LEU A 247 25.27 -24.51 13.28
CA LEU A 247 24.39 -24.57 12.10
C LEU A 247 25.09 -25.17 10.88
N ILE A 248 26.28 -24.67 10.52
CA ILE A 248 27.00 -25.09 9.31
C ILE A 248 28.39 -25.61 9.68
N GLY A 249 28.73 -26.85 9.33
CA GLY A 249 30.09 -27.36 9.56
C GLY A 249 31.13 -26.56 8.78
N ARG A 250 30.99 -26.52 7.45
CA ARG A 250 31.85 -25.74 6.55
C ARG A 250 31.05 -24.94 5.54
N PHE A 251 31.31 -23.64 5.47
CA PHE A 251 30.82 -22.76 4.41
C PHE A 251 31.97 -22.32 3.52
N GLU A 252 31.85 -22.60 2.22
CA GLU A 252 32.87 -22.27 1.22
C GLU A 252 32.25 -21.59 0.01
N TYR A 253 32.65 -20.34 -0.21
CA TYR A 253 32.25 -19.57 -1.36
C TYR A 253 33.35 -19.61 -2.43
N SER A 254 33.10 -20.16 -3.62
CA SER A 254 34.16 -20.33 -4.62
C SER A 254 33.83 -19.78 -6.02
N SER A 255 32.61 -19.30 -6.26
CA SER A 255 32.17 -18.75 -7.55
C SER A 255 31.84 -17.25 -7.55
N ALA A 256 32.35 -16.52 -8.55
CA ALA A 256 32.03 -15.12 -8.86
C ALA A 256 30.59 -14.85 -9.27
N LYS A 257 29.86 -15.91 -9.61
CA LYS A 257 28.70 -15.81 -10.49
C LYS A 257 27.37 -16.01 -9.76
N CYS A 258 27.37 -16.71 -8.63
CA CYS A 258 26.19 -16.85 -7.76
C CYS A 258 26.09 -15.63 -6.83
N LYS A 259 24.88 -15.10 -6.57
CA LYS A 259 24.70 -13.98 -5.61
C LYS A 259 24.15 -14.51 -4.28
N ILE A 260 24.81 -14.20 -3.15
CA ILE A 260 24.17 -14.37 -1.84
C ILE A 260 23.15 -13.24 -1.68
N LYS A 261 21.86 -13.59 -1.67
CA LYS A 261 20.76 -12.65 -1.49
C LYS A 261 20.62 -12.24 -0.03
N SER A 262 20.80 -13.18 0.88
CA SER A 262 20.58 -13.01 2.32
C SER A 262 21.30 -14.09 3.12
N TYR A 263 21.79 -13.73 4.30
CA TYR A 263 22.47 -14.63 5.23
C TYR A 263 22.35 -14.03 6.65
N SER A 264 21.17 -14.15 7.26
CA SER A 264 20.81 -13.50 8.54
C SER A 264 19.87 -14.33 9.44
N TYR A 265 19.66 -13.89 10.68
CA TYR A 265 18.77 -14.52 11.66
C TYR A 265 19.12 -16.00 11.95
N LEU A 266 20.33 -16.25 12.42
CA LEU A 266 20.82 -17.59 12.74
C LEU A 266 20.94 -17.78 14.25
N ASP A 267 20.32 -18.81 14.81
CA ASP A 267 20.31 -19.07 16.25
C ASP A 267 20.83 -20.48 16.58
N ASN A 268 21.95 -20.57 17.30
CA ASN A 268 22.41 -21.81 17.91
C ASN A 268 22.16 -21.81 19.42
N ARG A 269 21.50 -22.88 19.90
CA ARG A 269 21.29 -23.15 21.32
C ARG A 269 21.87 -24.49 21.77
N GLY A 270 22.16 -25.39 20.84
CA GLY A 270 22.79 -26.68 21.12
C GLY A 270 24.29 -26.56 21.37
N SER A 271 24.85 -27.53 22.10
CA SER A 271 26.29 -27.54 22.39
C SER A 271 27.07 -27.97 21.15
N VAL A 272 28.25 -27.38 20.95
CA VAL A 272 29.14 -27.68 19.83
C VAL A 272 30.47 -28.20 20.36
N GLU A 273 30.83 -29.43 20.00
CA GLU A 273 32.09 -30.06 20.41
C GLU A 273 32.91 -30.45 19.16
N GLY A 274 34.13 -29.92 19.04
CA GLY A 274 35.01 -30.21 17.90
C GLY A 274 36.49 -30.22 18.24
N ASP A 275 37.31 -31.08 17.63
CA ASP A 275 38.78 -31.00 17.85
C ASP A 275 39.39 -29.75 17.22
N THR A 276 39.02 -29.45 15.97
CA THR A 276 39.57 -28.35 15.16
C THR A 276 38.48 -27.53 14.49
N SER A 277 38.56 -26.19 14.57
CA SER A 277 37.58 -25.26 13.97
C SER A 277 36.16 -25.49 14.47
N ALA A 278 35.93 -25.28 15.78
CA ALA A 278 34.62 -25.38 16.42
C ALA A 278 33.97 -24.00 16.59
N GLY A 279 32.76 -23.82 16.07
CA GLY A 279 32.06 -22.53 16.09
C GLY A 279 30.57 -22.63 16.39
N GLY A 280 30.00 -21.67 17.12
CA GLY A 280 28.57 -21.69 17.45
C GLY A 280 27.64 -21.57 16.24
N ILE A 281 28.03 -20.87 15.18
CA ILE A 281 27.27 -20.77 13.92
C ILE A 281 27.90 -21.64 12.85
N ALA A 282 29.19 -21.41 12.56
CA ALA A 282 29.91 -22.24 11.61
C ALA A 282 31.31 -22.64 12.08
N GLY A 283 31.70 -23.88 11.78
CA GLY A 283 33.04 -24.37 12.11
C GLY A 283 34.11 -23.69 11.27
N TYR A 284 33.96 -23.72 9.94
CA TYR A 284 34.84 -23.04 9.00
C TYR A 284 34.04 -22.16 8.03
N PHE A 285 34.40 -20.88 7.91
CA PHE A 285 33.74 -19.92 7.03
C PHE A 285 34.77 -19.23 6.12
N TYR A 286 34.62 -19.42 4.80
CA TYR A 286 35.57 -18.89 3.81
C TYR A 286 34.91 -18.14 2.64
N VAL A 287 35.41 -16.94 2.38
CA VAL A 287 35.04 -16.10 1.22
C VAL A 287 36.30 -15.53 0.53
N PRO A 288 36.52 -15.77 -0.78
CA PRO A 288 37.65 -15.26 -1.57
C PRO A 288 37.59 -13.77 -1.90
N GLU A 289 38.77 -13.18 -2.13
CA GLU A 289 39.04 -11.77 -2.45
C GLU A 289 38.18 -11.16 -3.56
N ARG A 290 37.94 -11.90 -4.66
CA ARG A 290 37.29 -11.36 -5.86
C ARG A 290 35.78 -11.19 -5.71
N TYR A 291 35.22 -11.59 -4.56
CA TYR A 291 33.80 -11.75 -4.39
C TYR A 291 33.31 -10.90 -3.22
N THR A 292 32.74 -9.74 -3.54
CA THR A 292 31.91 -9.02 -2.59
C THR A 292 30.61 -9.80 -2.41
N MET A 293 30.30 -10.21 -1.18
CA MET A 293 28.96 -10.67 -0.87
C MET A 293 28.01 -9.51 -1.21
N GLY A 294 27.00 -9.75 -2.06
CA GLY A 294 25.97 -8.76 -2.37
C GLY A 294 25.14 -8.35 -1.14
N TYR A 295 25.35 -9.03 0.00
CA TYR A 295 24.69 -8.85 1.27
C TYR A 295 25.70 -8.96 2.44
N VAL A 296 25.41 -8.30 3.56
CA VAL A 296 26.27 -8.22 4.75
C VAL A 296 25.76 -9.22 5.80
N PRO A 297 26.51 -10.27 6.18
CA PRO A 297 26.14 -11.21 7.24
C PRO A 297 25.79 -10.50 8.55
N SER A 298 24.64 -10.83 9.13
CA SER A 298 24.15 -10.15 10.33
C SER A 298 23.20 -11.02 11.15
N LEU A 299 22.90 -10.59 12.38
CA LEU A 299 21.84 -11.21 13.20
C LEU A 299 22.14 -12.69 13.50
N PHE A 300 23.37 -12.97 13.93
CA PHE A 300 23.75 -14.29 14.43
C PHE A 300 23.81 -14.32 15.93
N ARG A 301 23.39 -15.45 16.48
CA ARG A 301 23.28 -15.66 17.91
C ARG A 301 23.74 -17.06 18.26
N ASN A 302 24.69 -17.16 19.18
CA ASN A 302 25.03 -18.42 19.82
C ASN A 302 24.77 -18.35 21.32
N THR A 303 23.99 -19.28 21.85
CA THR A 303 23.72 -19.45 23.29
C THR A 303 24.12 -20.85 23.80
N GLY A 304 24.54 -21.74 22.90
CA GLY A 304 25.08 -23.05 23.23
C GLY A 304 26.57 -22.99 23.50
N ASN A 305 27.06 -23.87 24.37
CA ASN A 305 28.49 -23.91 24.69
C ASN A 305 29.29 -24.42 23.50
N VAL A 306 30.50 -23.90 23.30
CA VAL A 306 31.42 -24.33 22.24
C VAL A 306 32.73 -24.80 22.86
N SER A 307 33.09 -26.05 22.61
CA SER A 307 34.31 -26.66 23.14
C SER A 307 35.18 -27.26 22.05
N GLY A 308 36.51 -27.15 22.18
CA GLY A 308 37.42 -27.83 21.26
C GLY A 308 38.90 -27.77 21.57
N SER A 309 39.75 -28.37 20.73
CA SER A 309 41.21 -28.38 20.96
C SER A 309 41.93 -27.20 20.30
N TYR A 310 41.62 -26.88 19.04
CA TYR A 310 42.31 -25.84 18.27
C TYR A 310 41.33 -25.03 17.41
N SER A 311 41.42 -23.69 17.45
CA SER A 311 40.53 -22.78 16.70
C SER A 311 39.06 -22.92 17.16
N VAL A 312 38.75 -22.30 18.29
CA VAL A 312 37.41 -22.35 18.92
C VAL A 312 36.84 -20.94 19.02
N GLY A 313 35.70 -20.68 18.40
CA GLY A 313 35.06 -19.36 18.36
C GLY A 313 33.59 -19.38 18.76
N GLY A 314 33.10 -18.32 19.40
CA GLY A 314 31.68 -18.24 19.79
C GLY A 314 30.69 -18.24 18.63
N LEU A 315 31.02 -17.63 17.50
CA LEU A 315 30.24 -17.63 16.26
C LEU A 315 30.94 -18.47 15.19
N PHE A 316 32.22 -18.20 14.92
CA PHE A 316 32.97 -18.92 13.89
C PHE A 316 34.22 -19.55 14.46
N GLY A 317 34.39 -20.86 14.25
CA GLY A 317 35.60 -21.57 14.63
C GLY A 317 36.80 -20.96 13.92
N THR A 318 36.87 -21.12 12.60
CA THR A 318 37.79 -20.36 11.73
C THR A 318 37.00 -19.46 10.80
N PHE A 319 37.34 -18.17 10.80
CA PHE A 319 36.88 -17.19 9.83
C PHE A 319 38.05 -16.78 8.92
N SER A 320 37.87 -16.94 7.60
CA SER A 320 38.93 -16.69 6.62
C SER A 320 38.43 -15.84 5.45
N PHE A 321 39.14 -14.72 5.23
CA PHE A 321 38.93 -13.80 4.12
C PHE A 321 40.30 -13.41 3.52
N SER A 322 40.38 -13.08 2.24
CA SER A 322 41.62 -12.63 1.58
C SER A 322 41.66 -11.10 1.46
N THR A 323 42.78 -10.47 1.87
CA THR A 323 42.91 -9.01 2.09
C THR A 323 43.88 -8.37 1.09
N SER A 324 43.38 -7.52 0.20
CA SER A 324 44.24 -6.72 -0.71
C SER A 324 43.62 -5.38 -1.15
N TRP A 325 42.36 -5.05 -0.81
CA TRP A 325 41.71 -3.77 -1.16
C TRP A 325 41.18 -3.01 0.06
N SER A 326 41.28 -1.69 0.01
CA SER A 326 40.93 -0.73 1.07
C SER A 326 39.44 -0.34 1.14
N SER A 327 38.53 -1.03 0.45
CA SER A 327 37.14 -0.54 0.29
C SER A 327 35.99 -1.56 0.35
N GLY A 328 36.23 -2.82 0.73
CA GLY A 328 35.14 -3.79 0.84
C GLY A 328 35.49 -5.05 1.63
N GLY A 329 35.79 -4.91 2.92
CA GLY A 329 35.89 -6.06 3.82
C GLY A 329 34.50 -6.61 4.17
N LEU A 330 34.39 -7.92 4.41
CA LEU A 330 33.16 -8.51 4.95
C LEU A 330 32.88 -7.93 6.33
N VAL A 331 31.75 -7.23 6.48
CA VAL A 331 31.34 -6.63 7.75
C VAL A 331 30.38 -7.59 8.44
N LEU A 332 30.77 -8.19 9.57
CA LEU A 332 29.82 -8.92 10.42
C LEU A 332 29.16 -7.92 11.37
N LYS A 333 27.83 -7.83 11.33
CA LYS A 333 27.08 -6.87 12.17
C LYS A 333 26.04 -7.55 13.04
N ASN A 334 25.56 -6.83 14.05
CA ASN A 334 24.36 -7.15 14.82
C ASN A 334 24.34 -8.60 15.31
N SER A 335 25.45 -9.12 15.84
CA SER A 335 25.58 -10.54 16.18
C SER A 335 26.17 -10.73 17.57
N TYR A 336 25.87 -11.82 18.25
CA TYR A 336 26.47 -12.06 19.56
C TYR A 336 26.66 -13.53 19.93
N ASN A 337 27.66 -13.77 20.78
CA ASN A 337 27.84 -15.04 21.50
C ASN A 337 27.46 -14.86 22.97
N ALA A 338 26.77 -15.82 23.55
CA ALA A 338 26.39 -15.90 24.95
C ALA A 338 26.70 -17.27 25.57
N GLY A 339 27.01 -18.28 24.77
CA GLY A 339 27.45 -19.58 25.26
C GLY A 339 28.91 -19.56 25.72
N ASP A 340 29.24 -20.44 26.65
CA ASP A 340 30.61 -20.53 27.17
C ASP A 340 31.53 -21.21 26.16
N ILE A 341 32.73 -20.65 26.03
CA ILE A 341 33.73 -21.05 25.06
C ILE A 341 34.92 -21.66 25.79
N SER A 342 35.31 -22.87 25.40
CA SER A 342 36.45 -23.57 25.98
C SER A 342 37.33 -24.18 24.90
N GLY A 343 38.65 -23.97 24.97
CA GLY A 343 39.55 -24.77 24.15
C GLY A 343 41.00 -24.74 24.55
N LYS A 344 41.86 -25.51 23.89
CA LYS A 344 43.28 -25.60 24.30
C LYS A 344 44.16 -24.52 23.67
N SER A 345 43.86 -24.09 22.45
CA SER A 345 44.66 -23.12 21.72
C SER A 345 43.88 -22.40 20.62
N ASN A 346 44.21 -21.12 20.38
CA ASN A 346 43.49 -20.24 19.44
C ASN A 346 41.98 -20.18 19.76
N VAL A 347 41.61 -19.53 20.86
CA VAL A 347 40.23 -19.44 21.36
C VAL A 347 39.75 -17.99 21.38
N SER A 348 38.52 -17.73 20.96
CA SER A 348 37.93 -16.40 20.90
C SER A 348 36.44 -16.43 21.26
N GLY A 349 35.96 -15.40 21.99
CA GLY A 349 34.53 -15.27 22.30
C GLY A 349 33.65 -14.99 21.08
N THR A 350 34.23 -14.58 19.95
CA THR A 350 33.47 -14.28 18.72
C THR A 350 33.93 -15.17 17.57
N PHE A 351 35.16 -15.03 17.10
CA PHE A 351 35.71 -15.86 16.04
C PHE A 351 37.22 -15.92 16.08
N THR A 352 37.80 -17.02 15.59
CA THR A 352 39.25 -17.14 15.40
C THR A 352 39.61 -16.97 13.94
N GLN A 353 40.82 -16.48 13.67
CA GLN A 353 41.20 -15.99 12.35
C GLN A 353 42.35 -16.81 11.76
N LYS A 354 42.36 -16.94 10.42
CA LYS A 354 43.44 -17.60 9.67
C LYS A 354 44.38 -16.63 8.94
N THR A 355 44.02 -15.35 8.80
CA THR A 355 44.79 -14.31 8.10
C THR A 355 44.90 -13.03 8.93
N SER A 356 46.07 -12.38 8.94
CA SER A 356 46.31 -11.14 9.68
C SER A 356 45.69 -9.94 8.95
N PHE A 357 44.75 -9.23 9.60
CA PHE A 357 44.23 -7.97 9.04
C PHE A 357 45.27 -6.86 9.21
N SER A 358 45.98 -6.49 8.15
CA SER A 358 46.68 -5.20 8.13
C SER A 358 45.64 -4.10 7.94
N THR A 359 45.31 -3.40 9.03
CA THR A 359 44.56 -2.12 9.04
C THR A 359 43.29 -2.10 8.18
N VAL A 360 42.23 -2.75 8.66
CA VAL A 360 40.89 -2.59 8.09
C VAL A 360 40.01 -1.84 9.09
N GLN A 361 39.72 -0.56 8.79
CA GLN A 361 38.60 0.18 9.39
C GLN A 361 37.30 -0.53 9.00
N ASN A 362 36.72 -1.45 9.78
CA ASN A 362 35.37 -1.98 9.49
C ASN A 362 34.67 -2.48 10.76
N VAL A 363 33.54 -1.87 11.08
CA VAL A 363 32.77 -2.03 12.32
C VAL A 363 32.25 -3.47 12.48
N LEU A 364 32.77 -4.20 13.47
CA LEU A 364 32.17 -5.45 13.98
C LEU A 364 31.17 -5.08 15.09
N GLN A 365 29.88 -4.98 14.78
CA GLN A 365 28.82 -4.90 15.81
C GLN A 365 28.57 -6.30 16.38
N VAL A 366 29.61 -6.86 17.01
CA VAL A 366 29.61 -8.24 17.52
C VAL A 366 29.96 -8.24 19.00
N VAL A 367 29.09 -8.83 19.83
CA VAL A 367 29.27 -8.84 21.28
C VAL A 367 29.49 -10.27 21.78
N ASN A 368 30.43 -10.47 22.71
CA ASN A 368 30.55 -11.73 23.46
C ASN A 368 30.14 -11.50 24.91
N PHE A 369 29.11 -12.23 25.36
CA PHE A 369 28.64 -12.26 26.73
C PHE A 369 29.02 -13.54 27.48
N GLY A 370 29.43 -14.60 26.76
CA GLY A 370 29.81 -15.88 27.35
C GLY A 370 31.21 -15.86 27.97
N LYS A 371 31.47 -16.78 28.90
CA LYS A 371 32.81 -16.98 29.47
C LYS A 371 33.74 -17.57 28.41
N VAL A 372 35.01 -17.19 28.41
CA VAL A 372 36.03 -17.74 27.48
C VAL A 372 37.21 -18.31 28.26
N THR A 373 37.52 -19.58 28.04
CA THR A 373 38.62 -20.30 28.70
C THR A 373 39.56 -20.94 27.67
N MET A 374 40.87 -20.73 27.86
CA MET A 374 41.93 -21.34 27.05
C MET A 374 42.87 -22.18 27.93
N GLY A 375 42.85 -23.51 27.77
CA GLY A 375 43.45 -24.43 28.73
C GLY A 375 42.77 -24.28 30.09
N ASP A 376 43.57 -24.07 31.14
CA ASP A 376 43.05 -23.76 32.48
C ASP A 376 42.89 -22.24 32.73
N SER A 377 43.22 -21.40 31.73
CA SER A 377 43.25 -19.93 31.87
C SER A 377 41.93 -19.29 31.45
N LEU A 378 41.42 -18.38 32.27
CA LEU A 378 40.29 -17.51 31.94
C LEU A 378 40.75 -16.34 31.04
N ILE A 379 40.14 -16.20 29.87
CA ILE A 379 40.45 -15.15 28.89
C ILE A 379 39.43 -14.01 28.95
N ALA A 380 38.15 -14.34 29.15
CA ALA A 380 37.09 -13.37 29.34
C ALA A 380 36.05 -13.91 30.33
N GLU A 381 35.61 -13.04 31.24
CA GLU A 381 34.50 -13.31 32.16
C GLU A 381 33.15 -13.12 31.47
N HIS A 382 32.10 -13.64 32.12
CA HIS A 382 30.74 -13.25 31.77
C HIS A 382 30.53 -11.75 31.95
N ILE A 383 29.92 -11.11 30.96
CA ILE A 383 29.47 -9.72 31.09
C ILE A 383 28.19 -9.71 31.94
N SER A 384 28.25 -9.06 33.11
CA SER A 384 27.13 -8.95 34.07
C SER A 384 26.09 -7.90 33.65
N TYR A 385 24.81 -8.20 33.87
CA TYR A 385 23.65 -7.44 33.41
C TYR A 385 23.21 -6.36 34.39
N SER A 386 23.78 -5.16 34.29
CA SER A 386 23.17 -3.97 34.89
C SER A 386 22.42 -3.09 33.88
N ASP A 387 22.70 -3.20 32.57
CA ASP A 387 22.04 -2.38 31.54
C ASP A 387 21.96 -3.11 30.17
N PRO A 388 21.00 -4.04 29.98
CA PRO A 388 20.77 -4.73 28.70
C PRO A 388 20.40 -3.78 27.56
N GLU A 389 19.83 -2.60 27.86
CA GLU A 389 19.39 -1.62 26.87
C GLU A 389 20.59 -1.05 26.11
N ARG A 390 21.69 -0.75 26.83
CA ARG A 390 22.94 -0.27 26.24
C ARG A 390 23.55 -1.23 25.21
N TYR A 391 23.47 -2.54 25.42
CA TYR A 391 24.01 -3.52 24.47
C TYR A 391 23.05 -3.82 23.32
N CYS A 392 21.74 -3.67 23.52
CA CYS A 392 20.78 -3.76 22.42
C CYS A 392 21.00 -2.63 21.42
N ASP A 393 21.22 -1.40 21.89
CA ASP A 393 21.52 -0.25 21.03
C ASP A 393 22.76 -0.48 20.14
N SER A 394 23.79 -1.16 20.67
CA SER A 394 25.02 -1.42 19.90
C SER A 394 24.87 -2.55 18.88
N LEU A 395 23.95 -3.48 19.12
CA LEU A 395 23.61 -4.58 18.22
C LEU A 395 22.61 -4.19 17.11
N GLY A 396 22.09 -2.96 17.11
CA GLY A 396 21.24 -2.44 16.04
C GLY A 396 19.73 -2.57 16.31
N THR A 397 18.94 -2.16 15.32
CA THR A 397 17.48 -1.96 15.46
C THR A 397 16.68 -3.25 15.59
N ASP A 398 17.24 -4.38 15.18
CA ASP A 398 16.56 -5.69 15.22
C ASP A 398 16.62 -6.40 16.59
N TYR A 399 17.20 -5.78 17.62
CA TYR A 399 17.26 -6.34 18.97
C TYR A 399 16.42 -5.58 19.99
N ALA A 400 15.76 -6.35 20.86
CA ALA A 400 15.07 -5.88 22.04
C ALA A 400 15.78 -6.36 23.32
N PRO A 401 15.78 -5.56 24.40
CA PRO A 401 16.25 -6.05 25.69
C PRO A 401 15.31 -7.14 26.21
N ASP A 402 15.85 -8.23 26.74
CA ASP A 402 15.06 -9.23 27.48
C ASP A 402 14.71 -8.72 28.89
N SER A 403 13.87 -7.69 28.89
CA SER A 403 13.31 -7.03 30.07
C SER A 403 12.18 -7.83 30.72
N SER A 404 11.78 -8.95 30.10
CA SER A 404 10.73 -9.82 30.64
C SER A 404 11.11 -10.37 32.02
N SER A 405 10.09 -10.59 32.86
CA SER A 405 10.29 -11.24 34.16
C SER A 405 10.68 -12.72 34.01
N GLU A 406 10.26 -13.36 32.92
CA GLU A 406 10.54 -14.77 32.63
C GLU A 406 11.94 -15.00 32.03
N LYS A 407 12.64 -13.94 31.60
CA LYS A 407 13.96 -14.01 30.94
C LYS A 407 13.97 -15.03 29.80
N LEU A 408 13.15 -14.74 28.79
CA LEU A 408 12.87 -15.58 27.62
C LEU A 408 14.12 -16.03 26.85
N ASN A 409 15.19 -15.24 26.92
CA ASN A 409 16.49 -15.54 26.38
C ASN A 409 17.57 -15.39 27.45
N LYS A 410 17.30 -15.87 28.66
CA LYS A 410 18.21 -15.82 29.81
C LYS A 410 18.72 -14.38 30.13
N GLY A 411 17.99 -13.34 29.72
CA GLY A 411 18.42 -11.94 29.87
C GLY A 411 19.27 -11.37 28.73
N TYR A 412 19.64 -12.18 27.73
CA TYR A 412 20.35 -11.73 26.53
C TYR A 412 19.38 -11.05 25.53
N PRO A 413 19.87 -10.14 24.67
CA PRO A 413 19.05 -9.47 23.65
C PRO A 413 18.21 -10.45 22.81
N LEU A 414 16.93 -10.14 22.61
CA LEU A 414 15.97 -10.90 21.81
C LEU A 414 15.94 -10.35 20.38
N PHE A 415 15.78 -11.20 19.37
CA PHE A 415 15.43 -10.69 18.05
C PHE A 415 14.00 -10.13 18.08
N LEU A 416 13.80 -9.00 17.43
CA LEU A 416 12.45 -8.49 17.18
C LEU A 416 11.65 -9.52 16.38
N GLY A 417 10.48 -9.88 16.88
CA GLY A 417 9.63 -10.92 16.30
C GLY A 417 9.75 -12.32 16.94
N GLU A 418 10.74 -12.59 17.82
CA GLU A 418 10.91 -13.91 18.48
C GLU A 418 9.79 -14.24 19.48
N ASN A 419 9.12 -13.24 20.07
CA ASN A 419 8.03 -13.49 21.00
C ASN A 419 6.82 -12.55 20.77
N PRO A 420 5.66 -13.06 20.35
CA PRO A 420 4.45 -12.25 20.16
C PRO A 420 3.88 -11.70 21.48
N LYS A 421 4.32 -12.19 22.65
CA LYS A 421 3.96 -11.64 23.97
C LYS A 421 4.85 -10.46 24.38
N TYR A 422 5.98 -10.26 23.71
CA TYR A 422 6.82 -9.09 23.94
C TYR A 422 6.25 -7.93 23.13
N VAL A 423 5.46 -7.08 23.79
CA VAL A 423 4.74 -5.97 23.16
C VAL A 423 5.62 -4.73 23.22
N TYR A 424 6.11 -4.29 22.06
CA TYR A 424 6.92 -3.07 21.93
C TYR A 424 6.07 -1.81 22.08
N LEU A 425 4.90 -1.84 21.45
CA LEU A 425 3.88 -0.80 21.44
C LEU A 425 2.52 -1.46 21.57
N LYS A 426 1.61 -0.84 22.30
CA LYS A 426 0.23 -1.34 22.43
C LYS A 426 -0.48 -1.27 21.06
N GLY A 427 -1.23 -2.30 20.70
CA GLY A 427 -1.92 -2.42 19.40
C GLY A 427 -1.27 -3.47 18.49
N SER A 428 -1.92 -3.79 17.37
CA SER A 428 -1.47 -4.76 16.37
C SER A 428 -0.81 -4.12 15.14
N GLY A 429 -0.88 -2.79 15.02
CA GLY A 429 -0.34 -2.05 13.87
C GLY A 429 -1.23 -2.10 12.63
N THR A 430 -2.48 -2.54 12.78
CA THR A 430 -3.50 -2.51 11.73
C THR A 430 -4.22 -1.16 11.70
N GLU A 431 -5.02 -0.88 10.67
CA GLU A 431 -5.76 0.39 10.59
C GLU A 431 -6.79 0.53 11.72
N GLU A 432 -7.46 -0.57 12.07
CA GLU A 432 -8.45 -0.63 13.15
C GLU A 432 -7.82 -0.64 14.56
N ASP A 433 -6.59 -1.11 14.67
CA ASP A 433 -5.85 -1.26 15.93
C ASP A 433 -4.37 -0.87 15.75
N PRO A 434 -4.08 0.44 15.57
CA PRO A 434 -2.75 0.94 15.30
C PRO A 434 -1.84 0.80 16.53
N PHE A 435 -0.53 0.82 16.30
CA PHE A 435 0.44 0.92 17.39
C PHE A 435 0.34 2.28 18.07
N ILE A 436 0.13 2.26 19.38
CA ILE A 436 -0.14 3.44 20.20
C ILE A 436 1.17 3.98 20.80
N ILE A 437 1.33 5.30 20.73
CA ILE A 437 2.48 6.05 21.27
C ILE A 437 1.96 7.09 22.27
N GLU A 438 2.16 6.88 23.57
CA GLU A 438 1.61 7.75 24.63
C GLU A 438 2.71 8.41 25.49
N THR A 439 3.94 7.88 25.44
CA THR A 439 5.05 8.32 26.29
C THR A 439 6.35 8.48 25.50
N GLU A 440 7.34 9.17 26.08
CA GLU A 440 8.70 9.25 25.51
C GLU A 440 9.30 7.85 25.30
N LYS A 441 9.05 6.91 26.22
CA LYS A 441 9.50 5.52 26.08
C LYS A 441 8.88 4.84 24.86
N ASP A 442 7.59 5.06 24.61
CA ASP A 442 6.91 4.53 23.43
C ASP A 442 7.45 5.18 22.14
N PHE A 443 7.79 6.47 22.17
CA PHE A 443 8.37 7.15 21.02
C PHE A 443 9.76 6.60 20.65
N LEU A 444 10.61 6.34 21.66
CA LEU A 444 11.88 5.65 21.48
C LEU A 444 11.69 4.22 20.97
N ALA A 445 10.67 3.53 21.49
CA ALA A 445 10.31 2.18 21.07
C ALA A 445 9.84 2.16 19.60
N PHE A 446 9.02 3.12 19.20
CA PHE A 446 8.61 3.36 17.82
C PHE A 446 9.80 3.55 16.88
N GLY A 447 10.79 4.36 17.27
CA GLY A 447 11.99 4.57 16.46
C GLY A 447 12.73 3.28 16.14
N LYS A 448 12.87 2.39 17.13
CA LYS A 448 13.47 1.06 16.94
C LYS A 448 12.59 0.13 16.11
N HIS A 449 11.31 0.03 16.46
CA HIS A 449 10.35 -0.84 15.79
C HIS A 449 10.23 -0.50 14.30
N ALA A 450 10.01 0.77 13.95
CA ALA A 450 9.86 1.21 12.56
C ALA A 450 11.16 1.12 11.74
N SER A 451 12.33 1.06 12.39
CA SER A 451 13.64 0.90 11.74
C SER A 451 14.07 -0.57 11.57
N ALA A 452 13.37 -1.53 12.16
CA ALA A 452 13.77 -2.93 12.15
C ALA A 452 13.43 -3.59 10.80
N ASP A 453 14.31 -4.47 10.32
CA ASP A 453 14.15 -5.14 9.03
C ASP A 453 12.89 -6.02 8.99
N VAL A 454 12.56 -6.63 10.14
CA VAL A 454 11.37 -7.47 10.33
C VAL A 454 10.05 -6.68 10.27
N TYR A 455 10.08 -5.36 10.46
CA TYR A 455 8.88 -4.51 10.51
C TYR A 455 8.81 -3.46 9.40
N LYS A 456 9.50 -3.69 8.28
CA LYS A 456 9.47 -2.80 7.10
C LYS A 456 8.13 -2.75 6.36
N ASP A 457 7.14 -3.51 6.82
CA ASP A 457 5.78 -3.52 6.30
C ASP A 457 5.01 -2.23 6.69
N ASN A 458 3.91 -1.96 5.99
CA ASN A 458 3.13 -0.73 6.12
C ASN A 458 2.22 -0.74 7.38
N PHE A 459 2.83 -0.62 8.56
CA PHE A 459 2.12 -0.52 9.84
C PHE A 459 1.53 0.87 10.09
N PHE A 460 0.47 0.88 10.89
CA PHE A 460 -0.22 2.08 11.36
C PHE A 460 0.23 2.43 12.78
N TYR A 461 0.63 3.68 12.98
CA TYR A 461 1.03 4.23 14.27
C TYR A 461 0.12 5.41 14.61
N ARG A 462 -0.30 5.52 15.87
CA ARG A 462 -1.08 6.64 16.39
C ARG A 462 -0.50 7.17 17.70
N GLN A 463 -0.21 8.46 17.75
CA GLN A 463 0.10 9.15 19.00
C GLN A 463 -1.21 9.52 19.71
N THR A 464 -1.32 9.31 21.01
CA THR A 464 -2.57 9.57 21.78
C THR A 464 -2.36 10.51 22.96
N ALA A 465 -1.15 11.03 23.15
CA ALA A 465 -0.80 12.00 24.17
C ALA A 465 0.34 12.90 23.70
N ASP A 466 0.45 14.10 24.27
CA ASP A 466 1.62 14.98 24.07
C ASP A 466 2.87 14.35 24.70
N ILE A 467 4.01 14.47 24.03
CA ILE A 467 5.28 13.89 24.46
C ILE A 467 6.34 14.97 24.60
N GLU A 468 6.96 15.07 25.76
CA GLU A 468 8.16 15.89 25.95
C GLU A 468 9.41 15.01 25.77
N TYR A 469 10.29 15.38 24.85
CA TYR A 469 11.56 14.69 24.64
C TYR A 469 12.60 15.23 25.63
N THR A 470 12.96 14.41 26.61
CA THR A 470 13.92 14.74 27.69
C THR A 470 15.22 13.94 27.61
N ASN A 471 15.31 12.99 26.67
CA ASN A 471 16.45 12.13 26.49
C ASN A 471 17.73 12.92 26.18
N SER A 472 18.79 12.66 26.93
CA SER A 472 20.10 13.30 26.75
C SER A 472 20.80 12.90 25.44
N ARG A 473 20.36 11.82 24.79
CA ARG A 473 20.88 11.38 23.50
C ARG A 473 20.07 11.97 22.35
N PRO A 474 20.72 12.61 21.35
CA PRO A 474 20.04 13.08 20.15
C PRO A 474 19.30 11.94 19.43
N TRP A 475 18.11 12.25 18.96
CA TRP A 475 17.31 11.37 18.12
C TRP A 475 18.04 11.03 16.83
N LYS A 476 18.08 9.73 16.50
CA LYS A 476 18.60 9.22 15.24
C LYS A 476 17.45 8.99 14.28
N GLY A 477 17.53 9.60 13.10
CA GLY A 477 16.42 9.63 12.17
C GLY A 477 16.10 8.22 11.65
N ILE A 478 14.82 7.89 11.57
CA ILE A 478 14.35 6.57 11.15
C ILE A 478 14.57 6.41 9.64
N VAL A 479 15.08 5.25 9.22
CA VAL A 479 15.18 4.84 7.81
C VAL A 479 14.25 3.65 7.58
N LEU A 480 13.25 3.83 6.73
CA LEU A 480 12.16 2.87 6.55
C LEU A 480 11.62 2.84 5.10
N ASP A 481 10.93 1.77 4.72
CA ASP A 481 10.30 1.67 3.39
C ASP A 481 8.94 2.39 3.33
N ARG A 482 8.06 2.12 4.31
CA ARG A 482 6.69 2.65 4.36
C ARG A 482 6.21 2.99 5.75
N ILE A 483 5.37 4.03 5.88
CA ILE A 483 4.75 4.39 7.15
C ILE A 483 3.37 5.04 7.00
N VAL A 484 2.48 4.71 7.94
CA VAL A 484 1.29 5.51 8.27
C VAL A 484 1.41 5.98 9.71
N TYR A 485 1.56 7.29 9.92
CA TYR A 485 1.71 7.90 11.24
C TYR A 485 0.65 8.98 11.44
N ASP A 486 -0.18 8.82 12.45
CA ASP A 486 -1.19 9.79 12.85
C ASP A 486 -0.84 10.37 14.23
N GLY A 487 -0.52 11.66 14.28
CA GLY A 487 -0.26 12.36 15.54
C GLY A 487 -1.51 12.60 16.38
N ASP A 488 -2.72 12.38 15.83
CA ASP A 488 -4.01 12.61 16.48
C ASP A 488 -4.13 14.01 17.13
N SER A 489 -3.52 15.01 16.49
CA SER A 489 -3.43 16.41 16.95
C SER A 489 -2.57 16.63 18.21
N HIS A 490 -1.75 15.66 18.60
CA HIS A 490 -0.80 15.79 19.70
C HIS A 490 0.56 16.33 19.23
N LYS A 491 1.36 16.77 20.19
CA LYS A 491 2.70 17.32 19.94
C LYS A 491 3.84 16.46 20.47
N ILE A 492 5.01 16.62 19.86
CA ILE A 492 6.29 16.24 20.45
C ILE A 492 7.12 17.50 20.65
N SER A 493 7.51 17.78 21.88
CA SER A 493 8.26 18.99 22.25
C SER A 493 9.74 18.68 22.48
N ASN A 494 10.61 19.65 22.17
CA ASN A 494 12.05 19.64 22.52
C ASN A 494 12.88 18.53 21.85
N LEU A 495 12.44 18.00 20.70
CA LEU A 495 13.19 16.97 19.97
C LEU A 495 14.52 17.53 19.45
N ILE A 496 15.62 16.89 19.83
CA ILE A 496 16.98 17.22 19.36
C ILE A 496 17.47 16.13 18.42
N SER A 497 17.98 16.48 17.24
CA SER A 497 18.61 15.53 16.31
C SER A 497 19.87 16.11 15.67
N ASP A 498 20.93 15.30 15.61
CA ASP A 498 22.25 15.66 15.08
C ASP A 498 22.70 14.75 13.91
N ASP A 499 21.74 14.08 13.25
CA ASP A 499 22.02 13.03 12.27
C ASP A 499 22.44 13.57 10.88
N THR A 500 22.93 12.71 10.00
CA THR A 500 23.38 13.04 8.64
C THR A 500 22.24 13.49 7.73
N LEU A 501 21.03 12.98 8.00
CA LEU A 501 19.75 13.45 7.47
C LEU A 501 18.83 13.72 8.68
N GLY A 502 18.89 14.94 9.20
CA GLY A 502 18.18 15.32 10.42
C GLY A 502 16.66 15.31 10.24
N GLY A 503 15.96 14.96 11.31
CA GLY A 503 14.49 14.86 11.38
C GLY A 503 14.02 13.60 12.09
N VAL A 504 12.71 13.47 12.31
CA VAL A 504 12.16 12.22 12.86
C VAL A 504 12.40 11.06 11.88
N PHE A 505 12.13 11.30 10.60
CA PHE A 505 12.38 10.36 9.51
C PHE A 505 13.56 10.85 8.66
N ALA A 506 14.71 10.20 8.78
CA ALA A 506 15.87 10.51 7.95
C ALA A 506 15.57 10.23 6.46
N ARG A 507 15.01 9.05 6.18
CA ARG A 507 14.69 8.61 4.81
C ARG A 507 13.50 7.66 4.78
N ILE A 508 12.62 7.89 3.81
CA ILE A 508 11.51 7.00 3.49
C ILE A 508 11.62 6.63 2.01
N ASP A 509 11.63 5.34 1.68
CA ASP A 509 11.96 4.88 0.31
C ASP A 509 10.73 4.71 -0.60
N SER A 510 9.62 4.12 -0.14
CA SER A 510 8.47 3.77 -0.98
C SER A 510 7.25 4.68 -0.82
N SER A 511 6.69 4.80 0.39
CA SER A 511 5.48 5.60 0.62
C SER A 511 5.32 6.09 2.05
N ALA A 512 4.72 7.26 2.25
CA ALA A 512 4.35 7.73 3.58
C ALA A 512 3.03 8.49 3.60
N THR A 513 2.26 8.25 4.66
CA THR A 513 1.10 9.07 5.07
C THR A 513 1.34 9.55 6.49
N ILE A 514 1.51 10.86 6.68
CA ILE A 514 1.78 11.46 7.99
C ILE A 514 0.73 12.53 8.26
N SER A 515 0.00 12.45 9.37
CA SER A 515 -1.11 13.38 9.66
C SER A 515 -1.14 13.90 11.09
N ASN A 516 -1.78 15.06 11.27
CA ASN A 516 -2.26 15.60 12.55
C ASN A 516 -1.19 15.70 13.63
N TRP A 517 -0.08 16.37 13.36
CA TRP A 517 1.08 16.32 14.25
C TRP A 517 1.74 17.68 14.42
N PHE A 518 2.17 17.98 15.65
CA PHE A 518 2.92 19.19 15.96
C PHE A 518 4.30 18.85 16.53
N LEU A 519 5.36 19.18 15.80
CA LEU A 519 6.72 19.16 16.35
C LEU A 519 7.03 20.54 16.95
N GLU A 520 7.03 20.64 18.27
CA GLU A 520 7.19 21.89 18.99
C GLU A 520 8.63 22.07 19.48
N ASN A 521 9.21 23.26 19.27
CA ASN A 521 10.53 23.62 19.77
C ASN A 521 11.62 22.59 19.43
N VAL A 522 11.68 22.14 18.18
CA VAL A 522 12.73 21.20 17.74
C VAL A 522 14.07 21.90 17.59
N ASP A 523 15.17 21.16 17.78
CA ASP A 523 16.52 21.57 17.40
C ASP A 523 17.14 20.49 16.51
N ILE A 524 17.06 20.71 15.20
CA ILE A 524 17.49 19.75 14.19
C ILE A 524 18.70 20.30 13.47
N THR A 525 19.89 19.76 13.79
CA THR A 525 21.14 20.12 13.14
C THR A 525 21.64 18.93 12.32
N SER A 526 21.87 19.11 11.01
CA SER A 526 22.29 18.00 10.14
C SER A 526 23.48 18.33 9.26
N ARG A 527 24.30 17.30 8.99
CA ARG A 527 25.51 17.44 8.17
C ARG A 527 25.25 17.62 6.68
N SER A 528 24.26 16.94 6.10
CA SER A 528 24.00 16.96 4.64
C SER A 528 22.58 17.43 4.26
N GLY A 529 21.57 17.18 5.10
CA GLY A 529 20.21 17.65 4.85
C GLY A 529 19.35 17.68 6.10
N ALA A 530 18.74 18.83 6.42
CA ALA A 530 17.98 19.01 7.66
C ALA A 530 16.50 19.24 7.38
N ALA A 531 15.62 18.47 8.01
CA ALA A 531 14.19 18.79 8.04
C ALA A 531 13.55 18.27 9.33
N ALA A 532 12.54 18.92 9.90
CA ALA A 532 12.00 18.44 11.17
C ALA A 532 11.29 17.09 11.05
N VAL A 533 10.54 16.88 9.96
CA VAL A 533 9.72 15.68 9.78
C VAL A 533 10.43 14.65 8.92
N VAL A 534 10.72 14.98 7.66
CA VAL A 534 11.29 14.04 6.69
C VAL A 534 12.50 14.63 5.99
N GLY A 535 13.70 14.11 6.25
CA GLY A 535 14.92 14.51 5.55
C GLY A 535 14.82 14.23 4.05
N ARG A 536 14.62 12.96 3.68
CA ARG A 536 14.39 12.54 2.28
C ARG A 536 13.12 11.71 2.13
N GLY A 537 12.14 12.27 1.42
CA GLY A 537 10.83 11.69 1.20
C GLY A 537 10.74 10.68 0.04
N PRO A 538 9.68 9.85 0.04
CA PRO A 538 9.53 8.70 -0.84
C PRO A 538 8.96 9.05 -2.22
N LYS A 539 8.66 8.03 -3.03
CA LYS A 539 8.01 8.19 -4.34
C LYS A 539 6.55 8.69 -4.25
N ASN A 540 5.81 8.23 -3.25
CA ASN A 540 4.41 8.59 -3.00
C ASN A 540 4.27 9.12 -1.58
N PHE A 541 4.01 10.41 -1.43
CA PHE A 541 4.08 11.05 -0.12
C PHE A 541 2.84 11.90 0.15
N ARG A 542 2.18 11.65 1.27
CA ARG A 542 1.05 12.44 1.75
C ARG A 542 1.33 12.94 3.15
N MET A 543 1.11 14.23 3.36
CA MET A 543 1.27 14.87 4.65
C MET A 543 0.12 15.83 4.87
N LYS A 544 -0.51 15.79 6.04
CA LYS A 544 -1.69 16.62 6.31
C LYS A 544 -1.72 17.14 7.73
N ASN A 545 -2.11 18.40 7.92
CA ASN A 545 -2.29 18.98 9.25
C ASN A 545 -1.00 18.88 10.11
N ILE A 546 0.13 19.30 9.55
CA ILE A 546 1.43 19.25 10.25
C ILE A 546 1.89 20.65 10.63
N LYS A 547 2.37 20.80 11.86
CA LYS A 547 2.96 22.03 12.36
C LYS A 547 4.37 21.77 12.88
N VAL A 548 5.29 22.72 12.65
CA VAL A 548 6.66 22.64 13.17
C VAL A 548 7.06 23.99 13.77
N SER A 549 7.71 24.03 14.94
CA SER A 549 8.38 25.20 15.51
C SER A 549 9.75 24.84 16.07
N GLY A 550 10.64 25.82 16.28
CA GLY A 550 12.02 25.62 16.72
C GLY A 550 13.05 26.04 15.67
N SER A 551 14.13 25.28 15.53
CA SER A 551 15.24 25.55 14.62
C SER A 551 15.62 24.32 13.79
N VAL A 552 15.82 24.53 12.48
CA VAL A 552 16.32 23.52 11.55
C VAL A 552 17.55 24.07 10.82
N ARG A 553 18.70 23.42 10.98
CA ARG A 553 19.99 23.88 10.45
C ARG A 553 20.72 22.78 9.69
N SER A 554 21.27 23.09 8.52
CA SER A 554 22.29 22.25 7.87
C SER A 554 23.69 22.85 8.00
N THR A 555 24.73 22.02 8.15
CA THR A 555 26.12 22.48 8.41
C THR A 555 27.09 22.27 7.25
N GLY A 556 26.74 21.44 6.26
CA GLY A 556 27.52 21.26 5.03
C GLY A 556 28.63 20.21 5.06
N GLU A 557 28.78 19.46 6.15
CA GLU A 557 29.77 18.37 6.28
C GLU A 557 29.32 17.08 5.56
N GLY A 558 29.28 17.07 4.22
CA GLY A 558 28.98 15.85 3.45
C GLY A 558 28.41 16.11 2.06
N ASN A 559 29.26 15.95 1.04
CA ASN A 559 29.02 16.36 -0.36
C ASN A 559 27.93 15.59 -1.16
N SER A 560 27.06 14.80 -0.54
CA SER A 560 26.23 13.83 -1.29
C SER A 560 24.84 14.33 -1.73
N LEU A 561 24.28 15.39 -1.14
CA LEU A 561 22.86 15.79 -1.37
C LEU A 561 22.59 17.29 -1.61
N GLY A 562 23.63 18.12 -1.78
CA GLY A 562 23.44 19.55 -2.11
C GLY A 562 23.07 20.44 -0.92
N ASN A 563 23.24 19.96 0.33
CA ASN A 563 23.12 20.73 1.56
C ASN A 563 21.76 21.44 1.71
N VAL A 564 20.68 20.67 1.82
CA VAL A 564 19.30 21.18 1.89
C VAL A 564 18.85 21.47 3.33
N ALA A 565 17.97 22.45 3.53
CA ALA A 565 17.24 22.59 4.80
C ALA A 565 15.78 23.00 4.60
N ALA A 566 14.86 22.44 5.39
CA ALA A 566 13.46 22.83 5.38
C ALA A 566 12.75 22.65 6.71
N GLY A 567 11.68 23.41 6.94
CA GLY A 567 10.89 23.25 8.18
C GLY A 567 10.28 21.86 8.29
N LEU A 568 9.71 21.31 7.20
CA LEU A 568 9.03 20.01 7.24
C LEU A 568 9.78 18.92 6.46
N VAL A 569 10.10 19.17 5.18
CA VAL A 569 10.59 18.13 4.26
C VAL A 569 11.81 18.60 3.48
N GLY A 570 12.95 17.93 3.62
CA GLY A 570 14.19 18.34 2.94
C GLY A 570 14.06 18.15 1.42
N GLN A 571 13.99 16.91 0.97
CA GLN A 571 13.92 16.58 -0.45
C GLN A 571 12.84 15.54 -0.76
N THR A 572 12.14 15.73 -1.88
CA THR A 572 11.31 14.69 -2.52
C THR A 572 11.57 14.61 -4.03
N THR A 573 11.45 13.43 -4.64
CA THR A 573 11.80 13.21 -6.05
C THR A 573 10.63 12.87 -6.97
N ASN A 574 9.42 12.67 -6.42
CA ASN A 574 8.22 12.27 -7.17
C ASN A 574 6.96 12.88 -6.52
N TYR A 575 5.79 12.32 -6.84
CA TYR A 575 4.48 12.82 -6.42
C TYR A 575 4.34 12.92 -4.91
N ALA A 576 4.20 14.15 -4.42
CA ALA A 576 3.97 14.46 -3.02
C ALA A 576 2.76 15.40 -2.90
N VAL A 577 1.93 15.18 -1.90
CA VAL A 577 0.79 16.05 -1.57
C VAL A 577 0.91 16.47 -0.11
N LEU A 578 1.13 17.76 0.13
CA LEU A 578 1.17 18.33 1.48
C LEU A 578 -0.01 19.28 1.62
N GLU A 579 -0.87 19.04 2.60
CA GLU A 579 -2.08 19.83 2.85
C GLU A 579 -2.11 20.37 4.28
N ASN A 580 -2.50 21.64 4.46
CA ASN A 580 -2.68 22.24 5.80
C ASN A 580 -1.40 22.15 6.66
N CYS A 581 -0.25 22.49 6.08
CA CYS A 581 1.04 22.41 6.75
C CYS A 581 1.57 23.80 7.12
N THR A 582 2.08 23.95 8.34
CA THR A 582 2.58 25.23 8.86
C THR A 582 4.01 25.09 9.38
N ASN A 583 4.92 25.91 8.86
CA ASN A 583 6.24 26.11 9.45
C ASN A 583 6.27 27.38 10.29
N LEU A 584 6.63 27.25 11.56
CA LEU A 584 7.00 28.32 12.47
C LEU A 584 8.49 28.29 12.83
N ALA A 585 9.23 27.26 12.42
CA ALA A 585 10.64 27.09 12.76
C ALA A 585 11.53 27.96 11.86
N SER A 586 12.62 28.49 12.41
CA SER A 586 13.69 29.10 11.61
C SER A 586 14.44 28.02 10.84
N VAL A 587 14.73 28.27 9.56
CA VAL A 587 15.47 27.35 8.70
C VAL A 587 16.74 28.03 8.22
N ASP A 588 17.90 27.45 8.55
CA ASP A 588 19.20 27.93 8.07
C ASP A 588 19.91 26.84 7.26
N ALA A 589 19.89 26.99 5.93
CA ALA A 589 20.57 26.10 5.02
C ALA A 589 22.00 26.57 4.76
N TYR A 590 22.99 25.72 5.04
CA TYR A 590 24.36 25.99 4.59
C TYR A 590 24.49 25.97 3.06
N GLY A 591 23.68 25.17 2.37
CA GLY A 591 23.75 24.94 0.94
C GLY A 591 22.82 25.80 0.11
N ASP A 592 22.51 25.27 -1.07
CA ASP A 592 21.70 25.99 -2.03
C ASP A 592 20.24 26.04 -1.56
N TYR A 593 19.60 24.88 -1.47
CA TYR A 593 18.14 24.78 -1.34
C TYR A 593 17.65 25.01 0.09
N ALA A 594 16.79 26.00 0.26
CA ALA A 594 16.10 26.28 1.52
C ALA A 594 14.60 26.54 1.29
N GLY A 595 13.75 25.97 2.14
CA GLY A 595 12.32 26.25 2.08
C GLY A 595 11.59 26.05 3.41
N GLY A 596 10.61 26.90 3.73
CA GLY A 596 9.85 26.74 4.98
C GLY A 596 9.09 25.41 5.07
N ILE A 597 8.55 24.92 3.97
CA ILE A 597 7.82 23.63 3.92
C ILE A 597 8.67 22.55 3.25
N ILE A 598 9.15 22.80 2.02
CA ILE A 598 9.99 21.86 1.26
C ILE A 598 11.25 22.55 0.77
N ALA A 599 12.44 21.96 0.89
CA ALA A 599 13.63 22.58 0.27
C ALA A 599 13.62 22.37 -1.25
N VAL A 600 13.48 21.12 -1.70
CA VAL A 600 13.49 20.78 -3.13
C VAL A 600 12.56 19.63 -3.51
N ASN A 601 11.85 19.82 -4.64
CA ASN A 601 11.12 18.78 -5.35
C ASN A 601 11.49 18.76 -6.84
N THR A 602 11.93 17.61 -7.36
CA THR A 602 12.32 17.49 -8.77
C THR A 602 11.15 17.16 -9.71
N LYS A 603 10.04 16.59 -9.20
CA LYS A 603 8.85 16.19 -9.98
C LYS A 603 7.56 16.20 -9.14
N GLY A 604 6.51 16.87 -9.65
CA GLY A 604 5.11 16.52 -9.36
C GLY A 604 4.58 16.72 -7.92
N VAL A 605 5.06 17.69 -7.14
CA VAL A 605 4.45 18.02 -5.83
C VAL A 605 3.16 18.85 -5.98
N VAL A 606 2.25 18.70 -5.02
CA VAL A 606 1.09 19.57 -4.79
C VAL A 606 1.16 20.05 -3.35
N LEU A 607 1.42 21.35 -3.17
CA LEU A 607 1.34 22.01 -1.87
C LEU A 607 0.01 22.75 -1.79
N LYS A 608 -0.75 22.52 -0.71
CA LYS A 608 -2.08 23.07 -0.52
C LYS A 608 -2.26 23.62 0.90
N ASN A 609 -2.74 24.85 1.00
CA ASN A 609 -3.02 25.49 2.29
C ASN A 609 -1.79 25.43 3.21
N VAL A 610 -0.69 26.01 2.73
CA VAL A 610 0.61 25.93 3.38
C VAL A 610 1.06 27.31 3.84
N VAL A 611 1.58 27.38 5.06
CA VAL A 611 1.92 28.66 5.71
C VAL A 611 3.34 28.60 6.23
N ASN A 612 4.13 29.63 5.94
CA ASN A 612 5.42 29.85 6.58
C ASN A 612 5.40 31.15 7.40
N ARG A 613 5.79 31.05 8.66
CA ARG A 613 6.04 32.20 9.56
C ARG A 613 7.46 32.23 10.11
N GLY A 614 8.25 31.17 9.92
CA GLY A 614 9.65 31.11 10.34
C GLY A 614 10.58 31.79 9.34
N ASP A 615 11.68 32.35 9.83
CA ASP A 615 12.70 32.96 8.97
C ASP A 615 13.51 31.91 8.23
N ILE A 616 13.80 32.15 6.95
CA ILE A 616 14.46 31.20 6.05
C ILE A 616 15.72 31.84 5.46
N SER A 617 16.87 31.22 5.70
CA SER A 617 18.16 31.57 5.10
C SER A 617 18.77 30.43 4.29
N GLY A 618 19.44 30.77 3.19
CA GLY A 618 20.19 29.82 2.36
C GLY A 618 21.06 30.51 1.31
N ASN A 619 21.64 29.75 0.38
CA ASN A 619 22.42 30.34 -0.72
C ASN A 619 21.58 30.55 -2.00
N ASN A 620 21.14 29.48 -2.67
CA ASN A 620 20.57 29.54 -4.02
C ASN A 620 19.25 28.78 -4.08
N TRP A 621 18.19 29.36 -4.66
CA TRP A 621 16.85 28.75 -4.65
C TRP A 621 16.29 28.68 -3.22
N VAL A 622 16.04 29.87 -2.67
CA VAL A 622 15.50 30.05 -1.32
C VAL A 622 14.06 30.54 -1.44
N GLY A 623 13.11 29.86 -0.81
CA GLY A 623 11.71 30.27 -0.82
C GLY A 623 11.03 30.17 0.53
N GLY A 624 10.09 31.06 0.85
CA GLY A 624 9.35 30.96 2.12
C GLY A 624 8.54 29.68 2.25
N ILE A 625 8.01 29.14 1.16
CA ILE A 625 7.32 27.86 1.13
C ILE A 625 8.22 26.76 0.56
N VAL A 626 8.82 27.01 -0.61
CA VAL A 626 9.65 26.01 -1.28
C VAL A 626 10.89 26.60 -1.94
N GLY A 627 12.04 25.95 -1.79
CA GLY A 627 13.25 26.39 -2.47
C GLY A 627 13.15 26.22 -4.00
N ASN A 628 12.97 24.98 -4.48
CA ASN A 628 12.82 24.67 -5.90
C ASN A 628 11.76 23.59 -6.14
N THR A 629 10.79 23.87 -7.02
CA THR A 629 9.75 22.91 -7.40
C THR A 629 9.31 22.97 -8.87
N ASN A 630 9.07 21.79 -9.45
CA ASN A 630 8.31 21.62 -10.69
C ASN A 630 6.81 21.38 -10.46
N GLY A 631 6.37 21.38 -9.21
CA GLY A 631 4.99 21.12 -8.80
C GLY A 631 4.09 22.35 -8.77
N LYS A 632 2.92 22.15 -8.15
CA LYS A 632 1.86 23.14 -7.94
C LYS A 632 1.88 23.63 -6.50
N ILE A 633 1.82 24.93 -6.29
CA ILE A 633 1.70 25.57 -4.98
C ILE A 633 0.39 26.35 -4.97
N ILE A 634 -0.55 25.97 -4.11
CA ILE A 634 -1.89 26.55 -4.10
C ILE A 634 -2.31 26.86 -2.66
N TRP A 635 -2.94 28.01 -2.42
CA TRP A 635 -3.30 28.46 -1.06
C TRP A 635 -2.05 28.56 -0.18
N ALA A 636 -1.17 29.49 -0.50
CA ALA A 636 0.11 29.59 0.17
C ALA A 636 0.37 30.98 0.75
N GLU A 637 0.89 31.02 1.97
CA GLU A 637 1.12 32.26 2.70
C GLU A 637 2.55 32.28 3.26
N ASN A 638 3.30 33.35 2.99
CA ASN A 638 4.57 33.59 3.66
C ASN A 638 4.53 34.89 4.48
N HIS A 639 4.89 34.79 5.75
CA HIS A 639 5.10 35.92 6.65
C HIS A 639 6.55 36.01 7.16
N GLY A 640 7.33 34.93 7.05
CA GLY A 640 8.71 34.88 7.55
C GLY A 640 9.69 35.63 6.63
N THR A 641 10.80 36.10 7.20
CA THR A 641 11.85 36.79 6.47
C THR A 641 12.65 35.82 5.62
N ILE A 642 12.88 36.14 4.35
CA ILE A 642 13.58 35.27 3.40
C ILE A 642 14.88 35.93 2.96
N VAL A 643 16.01 35.24 3.20
CA VAL A 643 17.35 35.76 2.86
C VAL A 643 18.11 34.72 2.03
N GLY A 644 18.67 35.14 0.90
CA GLY A 644 19.55 34.29 0.12
C GLY A 644 20.53 35.05 -0.76
N LYS A 645 21.17 34.34 -1.70
CA LYS A 645 22.09 34.93 -2.68
C LYS A 645 21.44 35.03 -4.06
N ARG A 646 20.88 33.94 -4.60
CA ARG A 646 20.32 33.91 -5.96
C ARG A 646 19.03 33.11 -6.06
N TYR A 647 18.09 33.58 -6.88
CA TYR A 647 16.75 33.02 -7.04
C TYR A 647 16.03 32.89 -5.69
N VAL A 648 15.80 34.02 -5.05
CA VAL A 648 15.14 34.11 -3.75
C VAL A 648 13.72 34.61 -3.95
N GLY A 649 12.72 33.99 -3.32
CA GLY A 649 11.36 34.49 -3.38
C GLY A 649 10.50 34.24 -2.16
N GLY A 650 9.49 35.10 -1.95
CA GLY A 650 8.62 35.02 -0.77
C GLY A 650 7.86 33.70 -0.66
N ILE A 651 7.37 33.15 -1.78
CA ILE A 651 6.74 31.82 -1.83
C ILE A 651 7.74 30.76 -2.31
N ALA A 652 8.41 31.02 -3.45
CA ALA A 652 9.30 30.03 -4.05
C ALA A 652 10.64 30.62 -4.50
N GLY A 653 11.74 29.88 -4.35
CA GLY A 653 12.97 30.23 -5.06
C GLY A 653 12.79 30.02 -6.57
N ILE A 654 12.39 28.80 -6.96
CA ILE A 654 11.88 28.47 -8.29
C ILE A 654 10.51 27.79 -8.16
N GLY A 655 9.48 28.38 -8.76
CA GLY A 655 8.15 27.80 -8.88
C GLY A 655 7.72 27.56 -10.32
N ARG A 656 7.09 26.42 -10.60
CA ARG A 656 6.46 26.18 -11.91
C ARG A 656 5.05 26.75 -11.97
N ASP A 657 4.23 26.49 -10.96
CA ASP A 657 2.82 26.84 -10.94
C ASP A 657 2.41 27.29 -9.53
N ILE A 658 2.20 28.60 -9.36
CA ILE A 658 1.84 29.21 -8.06
C ILE A 658 0.48 29.90 -8.19
N LYS A 659 -0.52 29.42 -7.46
CA LYS A 659 -1.89 29.94 -7.54
C LYS A 659 -2.42 30.30 -6.15
N ILE A 660 -3.21 31.35 -6.03
CA ILE A 660 -3.92 31.68 -4.78
C ILE A 660 -2.93 31.78 -3.61
N ALA A 661 -2.00 32.73 -3.70
CA ALA A 661 -0.88 32.82 -2.74
C ALA A 661 -0.42 34.24 -2.50
N PHE A 662 0.10 34.53 -1.32
CA PHE A 662 0.64 35.86 -1.02
C PHE A 662 1.88 35.84 -0.14
N ASN A 663 2.71 36.87 -0.31
CA ASN A 663 3.86 37.12 0.55
C ASN A 663 3.73 38.45 1.31
N ARG A 664 3.98 38.39 2.61
CA ARG A 664 4.11 39.53 3.54
C ARG A 664 5.50 39.64 4.15
N GLY A 665 6.25 38.53 4.19
CA GLY A 665 7.59 38.50 4.77
C GLY A 665 8.63 39.18 3.86
N PRO A 666 9.54 40.01 4.42
CA PRO A 666 10.60 40.66 3.63
C PRO A 666 11.46 39.64 2.87
N VAL A 667 11.90 40.00 1.68
CA VAL A 667 12.72 39.13 0.81
C VAL A 667 13.99 39.86 0.38
N SER A 668 15.15 39.32 0.75
CA SER A 668 16.45 39.92 0.44
C SER A 668 17.35 38.94 -0.31
N ALA A 669 18.02 39.41 -1.37
CA ALA A 669 19.05 38.62 -2.06
C ALA A 669 20.26 39.43 -2.50
N VAL A 670 21.29 38.73 -2.96
CA VAL A 670 22.44 39.38 -3.62
C VAL A 670 22.16 39.65 -5.10
N ASP A 671 21.53 38.72 -5.82
CA ASP A 671 21.42 38.74 -7.29
C ASP A 671 19.97 38.77 -7.81
N SER A 672 19.26 37.63 -7.80
CA SER A 672 17.88 37.52 -8.31
C SER A 672 16.86 37.37 -7.18
N VAL A 673 15.93 38.31 -7.05
CA VAL A 673 14.94 38.34 -5.96
C VAL A 673 13.54 38.73 -6.44
N GLY A 674 12.52 38.01 -5.99
CA GLY A 674 11.12 38.30 -6.29
C GLY A 674 10.21 38.23 -5.06
N GLY A 675 9.25 39.13 -4.93
CA GLY A 675 8.33 39.11 -3.78
C GLY A 675 7.47 37.84 -3.69
N VAL A 676 7.16 37.18 -4.80
CA VAL A 676 6.49 35.86 -4.82
C VAL A 676 7.48 34.75 -5.20
N ALA A 677 8.24 34.93 -6.28
CA ALA A 677 9.19 33.91 -6.71
C ALA A 677 10.51 34.47 -7.24
N GLY A 678 11.63 33.82 -6.91
CA GLY A 678 12.92 34.15 -7.53
C GLY A 678 12.89 33.89 -9.05
N ARG A 679 12.25 32.79 -9.46
CA ARG A 679 11.94 32.43 -10.85
C ARG A 679 10.60 31.71 -10.93
N LEU A 680 9.83 31.99 -11.99
CA LEU A 680 8.45 31.50 -12.14
C LEU A 680 8.17 31.03 -13.58
N ALA A 681 7.29 30.03 -13.76
CA ALA A 681 6.72 29.69 -15.08
C ALA A 681 5.27 30.16 -15.25
N THR A 682 4.40 29.90 -14.27
CA THR A 682 2.97 30.28 -14.29
C THR A 682 2.49 30.72 -12.91
N ALA A 683 1.60 31.71 -12.86
CA ALA A 683 0.87 32.07 -11.65
C ALA A 683 -0.56 32.55 -11.92
N ALA A 684 -1.39 32.58 -10.88
CA ALA A 684 -2.76 33.11 -10.89
C ALA A 684 -3.20 33.53 -9.49
N TYR A 685 -3.84 34.69 -9.33
CA TYR A 685 -4.34 35.17 -8.02
C TYR A 685 -3.22 35.20 -6.97
N VAL A 686 -2.16 35.95 -7.26
CA VAL A 686 -1.02 36.11 -6.34
C VAL A 686 -0.72 37.58 -6.11
N TYR A 687 -0.24 37.91 -4.91
CA TYR A 687 0.30 39.24 -4.61
C TYR A 687 1.49 39.19 -3.66
N SER A 688 2.32 40.23 -3.68
CA SER A 688 3.33 40.48 -2.65
C SER A 688 3.10 41.88 -2.08
N ALA A 689 3.08 41.98 -0.77
CA ALA A 689 3.07 43.24 -0.04
C ALA A 689 4.30 43.37 0.88
N ALA A 690 5.35 42.60 0.57
CA ALA A 690 6.62 42.60 1.29
C ALA A 690 7.63 43.60 0.70
N GLU A 691 8.59 44.00 1.52
CA GLU A 691 9.81 44.66 1.06
C GLU A 691 10.68 43.66 0.28
N VAL A 692 11.21 44.08 -0.87
CA VAL A 692 12.03 43.26 -1.77
C VAL A 692 13.35 43.98 -2.02
N ASN A 693 14.45 43.44 -1.50
CA ASN A 693 15.76 44.08 -1.48
C ASN A 693 16.82 43.25 -2.23
N ALA A 694 17.69 43.93 -2.98
CA ALA A 694 18.82 43.29 -3.66
C ALA A 694 20.12 44.10 -3.53
N ASP A 695 21.23 43.44 -3.17
CA ASP A 695 22.54 44.08 -3.00
C ASP A 695 23.26 44.34 -4.34
N SER A 696 23.04 43.50 -5.36
CA SER A 696 23.56 43.69 -6.72
C SER A 696 22.47 43.37 -7.75
N ALA A 697 21.85 44.41 -8.32
CA ALA A 697 20.67 44.24 -9.17
C ALA A 697 21.05 43.75 -10.58
N THR A 698 20.89 42.45 -10.85
CA THR A 698 20.73 41.95 -12.23
C THR A 698 19.29 41.57 -12.57
N SER A 699 18.43 41.27 -11.58
CA SER A 699 17.05 40.79 -11.80
C SER A 699 16.20 40.89 -10.51
N VAL A 700 15.57 42.04 -10.28
CA VAL A 700 14.75 42.34 -9.09
C VAL A 700 13.32 42.61 -9.53
N GLY A 701 12.32 42.05 -8.84
CA GLY A 701 10.92 42.36 -9.15
C GLY A 701 9.96 42.18 -7.98
N LEU A 702 8.91 42.99 -7.95
CA LEU A 702 7.91 42.96 -6.88
C LEU A 702 7.20 41.59 -6.77
N LEU A 703 7.05 40.86 -7.88
CA LEU A 703 6.53 39.48 -7.87
C LEU A 703 7.58 38.44 -8.29
N VAL A 704 8.34 38.69 -9.36
CA VAL A 704 9.29 37.71 -9.91
C VAL A 704 10.67 38.34 -10.12
N GLY A 705 11.73 37.66 -9.67
CA GLY A 705 13.11 38.15 -9.83
C GLY A 705 13.66 38.01 -11.24
N ALA A 706 13.81 36.77 -11.74
CA ALA A 706 14.42 36.48 -13.05
C ALA A 706 13.55 35.54 -13.90
N ASN A 707 13.58 35.72 -15.23
CA ASN A 707 12.92 34.84 -16.20
C ASN A 707 13.93 34.09 -17.09
N THR A 708 13.63 32.83 -17.41
CA THR A 708 14.42 31.98 -18.34
C THR A 708 13.53 31.04 -19.16
N TYR A 709 12.20 31.09 -18.96
CA TYR A 709 11.28 30.54 -19.95
C TYR A 709 11.00 31.66 -20.94
N ASN A 710 11.13 31.39 -22.24
CA ASN A 710 10.91 32.38 -23.29
C ASN A 710 9.51 33.05 -23.23
N GLU A 711 8.62 32.52 -22.38
CA GLU A 711 7.21 32.87 -22.21
C GLU A 711 6.78 32.58 -20.74
N VAL A 712 6.31 33.59 -20.00
CA VAL A 712 5.57 33.37 -18.73
C VAL A 712 4.08 33.31 -19.09
N PHE A 713 3.41 32.22 -18.72
CA PHE A 713 1.98 32.06 -18.97
C PHE A 713 1.18 32.53 -17.75
N MET A 714 0.53 33.67 -17.91
CA MET A 714 -0.51 34.13 -17.01
C MET A 714 -1.82 33.50 -17.45
N HIS A 715 -2.55 32.85 -16.54
CA HIS A 715 -3.80 32.19 -16.90
C HIS A 715 -4.86 33.21 -17.33
N LYS A 716 -5.60 32.89 -18.40
CA LYS A 716 -6.68 33.70 -19.02
C LYS A 716 -7.73 34.23 -18.04
N ASN A 717 -7.98 33.51 -16.94
CA ASN A 717 -8.90 33.89 -15.86
C ASN A 717 -8.18 34.15 -14.52
N GLY A 718 -6.87 33.90 -14.48
CA GLY A 718 -6.03 34.08 -13.31
C GLY A 718 -5.37 35.45 -13.37
N LEU A 719 -6.05 36.48 -12.86
CA LEU A 719 -5.47 37.81 -12.77
C LEU A 719 -4.17 37.71 -11.96
N VAL A 720 -3.05 37.99 -12.62
CA VAL A 720 -1.76 38.20 -11.95
C VAL A 720 -1.45 39.67 -12.02
N PHE A 721 -1.31 40.27 -10.85
CA PHE A 721 -1.16 41.70 -10.70
C PHE A 721 0.29 42.14 -10.90
N GLN A 722 0.78 42.09 -12.15
CA GLN A 722 2.13 42.58 -12.47
C GLN A 722 2.15 43.93 -13.21
N LYS A 723 1.02 44.65 -13.36
CA LYS A 723 0.98 45.98 -14.02
C LYS A 723 -0.26 46.85 -13.71
N MET A 724 -0.40 47.37 -12.49
CA MET A 724 -1.07 48.67 -12.23
C MET A 724 -0.01 49.58 -11.61
N PHE A 725 0.78 50.34 -12.34
CA PHE A 725 0.35 51.39 -13.26
C PHE A 725 1.41 51.60 -14.33
N TYR A 726 1.08 51.38 -15.60
CA TYR A 726 1.52 52.22 -16.73
C TYR A 726 0.64 51.83 -17.92
N GLU A 727 -0.56 52.40 -17.99
CA GLU A 727 -1.24 52.62 -19.26
C GLU A 727 -1.21 54.11 -19.56
N THR A 728 -0.35 54.50 -20.48
CA THR A 728 -0.79 55.38 -21.56
C THR A 728 -0.50 54.64 -22.86
N ASN A 729 -1.58 54.18 -23.50
CA ASN A 729 -1.66 53.64 -24.85
C ASN A 729 -1.22 52.18 -25.07
N LEU A 730 -2.14 51.24 -24.82
CA LEU A 730 -2.27 50.04 -25.64
C LEU A 730 -3.72 49.95 -26.14
N SER A 731 -3.95 50.54 -27.30
CA SER A 731 -5.23 50.58 -28.00
C SER A 731 -5.60 49.26 -28.72
N ASP A 732 -4.99 48.13 -28.38
CA ASP A 732 -5.30 46.82 -28.99
C ASP A 732 -5.49 45.77 -27.88
N TYR A 733 -6.62 45.89 -27.17
CA TYR A 733 -7.18 44.81 -26.39
C TYR A 733 -8.04 43.98 -27.34
N ASP A 734 -7.63 42.76 -27.63
CA ASP A 734 -8.56 41.76 -28.15
C ASP A 734 -8.50 40.53 -27.24
N ALA A 735 -9.69 40.02 -26.92
CA ALA A 735 -9.90 38.93 -25.99
C ALA A 735 -9.04 37.71 -26.40
N PHE A 736 -8.71 36.85 -25.43
CA PHE A 736 -8.03 35.57 -25.65
C PHE A 736 -6.49 35.60 -25.81
N GLY A 737 -5.80 35.83 -24.67
CA GLY A 737 -4.53 35.16 -24.32
C GLY A 737 -3.31 35.43 -25.22
N LYS A 738 -2.44 36.35 -24.79
CA LYS A 738 -1.05 36.40 -25.26
C LYS A 738 -0.05 36.29 -24.11
N ILE A 739 1.01 35.53 -24.41
CA ILE A 739 2.27 35.40 -23.68
C ILE A 739 2.90 36.77 -23.42
N VAL A 740 3.30 37.05 -22.17
CA VAL A 740 4.11 38.24 -21.85
C VAL A 740 5.58 37.89 -22.10
N LYS A 741 6.17 38.48 -23.15
CA LYS A 741 7.50 38.05 -23.63
C LYS A 741 8.69 38.73 -22.96
N PHE A 742 8.56 39.93 -22.42
CA PHE A 742 9.66 40.62 -21.73
C PHE A 742 9.11 41.63 -20.71
N LEU A 743 9.53 41.52 -19.45
CA LEU A 743 9.33 42.51 -18.40
C LEU A 743 10.70 42.73 -17.75
N ASP A 744 11.41 43.74 -18.24
CA ASP A 744 12.56 44.30 -17.54
C ASP A 744 11.99 45.36 -16.59
N VAL A 745 11.97 45.08 -15.29
CA VAL A 745 11.32 45.94 -14.27
C VAL A 745 12.37 46.33 -13.25
N SER A 746 13.18 47.33 -13.58
CA SER A 746 14.17 47.91 -12.67
C SER A 746 13.59 48.88 -11.65
N ASP A 747 12.26 49.06 -11.59
CA ASP A 747 11.62 49.96 -10.64
C ASP A 747 11.03 49.18 -9.47
N THR A 748 11.72 49.22 -8.33
CA THR A 748 11.34 48.64 -7.03
C THR A 748 10.43 49.54 -6.21
N ALA A 749 9.99 50.69 -6.76
CA ALA A 749 9.07 51.59 -6.08
C ALA A 749 7.75 50.86 -5.73
N GLY A 750 7.57 50.56 -4.45
CA GLY A 750 6.45 49.78 -3.94
C GLY A 750 5.09 50.39 -4.28
N VAL A 751 4.09 49.52 -4.49
CA VAL A 751 2.69 49.93 -4.58
C VAL A 751 2.29 50.52 -3.21
N PRO A 752 1.64 51.71 -3.16
CA PRO A 752 1.19 52.29 -1.90
C PRO A 752 0.32 51.31 -1.09
N VAL A 753 0.55 51.27 0.22
CA VAL A 753 -0.15 50.37 1.16
C VAL A 753 -1.67 50.46 0.99
N GLU A 754 -2.21 51.67 0.89
CA GLU A 754 -3.65 51.92 0.73
C GLU A 754 -4.24 51.27 -0.53
N THR A 755 -3.48 51.23 -1.63
CA THR A 755 -3.93 50.60 -2.88
C THR A 755 -4.12 49.10 -2.70
N LEU A 756 -3.19 48.44 -2.00
CA LEU A 756 -3.24 47.00 -1.73
C LEU A 756 -4.33 46.61 -0.75
N LYS A 757 -4.88 47.56 0.02
CA LYS A 757 -6.00 47.34 0.95
C LYS A 757 -7.37 47.73 0.35
N SER A 758 -7.38 48.36 -0.82
CA SER A 758 -8.61 48.90 -1.43
C SER A 758 -9.59 47.81 -1.90
N SER A 759 -10.89 48.10 -1.84
CA SER A 759 -11.94 47.20 -2.36
C SER A 759 -11.74 46.88 -3.84
N ALA A 760 -11.28 47.85 -4.63
CA ALA A 760 -10.97 47.66 -6.05
C ALA A 760 -9.81 46.67 -6.30
N PHE A 761 -8.90 46.52 -5.34
CA PHE A 761 -7.85 45.51 -5.42
C PHE A 761 -8.39 44.13 -5.03
N VAL A 762 -9.19 44.05 -3.96
CA VAL A 762 -9.86 42.82 -3.52
C VAL A 762 -10.75 42.23 -4.62
N GLU A 763 -11.56 43.06 -5.29
CA GLU A 763 -12.47 42.63 -6.37
C GLU A 763 -11.73 41.94 -7.53
N LYS A 764 -10.47 42.31 -7.78
CA LYS A 764 -9.65 41.71 -8.83
C LYS A 764 -8.99 40.40 -8.41
N LEU A 765 -8.94 40.12 -7.12
CA LEU A 765 -8.44 38.87 -6.56
C LEU A 765 -9.58 37.90 -6.21
N ALA A 766 -10.83 38.35 -6.29
CA ALA A 766 -12.01 37.51 -6.15
C ALA A 766 -12.05 36.41 -7.24
N PRO A 767 -12.64 35.23 -6.96
CA PRO A 767 -13.33 34.88 -5.71
C PRO A 767 -12.41 34.32 -4.61
N PHE A 768 -11.09 34.22 -4.85
CA PHE A 768 -10.17 33.51 -3.94
C PHE A 768 -9.58 34.39 -2.82
N PHE A 769 -9.84 35.69 -2.86
CA PHE A 769 -9.48 36.63 -1.81
C PHE A 769 -10.69 37.47 -1.41
N LYS A 770 -10.72 37.87 -0.14
CA LYS A 770 -11.70 38.83 0.40
C LYS A 770 -10.98 39.90 1.21
N ALA A 771 -11.71 40.98 1.49
CA ALA A 771 -11.23 42.03 2.39
C ALA A 771 -11.00 41.46 3.79
N ASP A 772 -9.91 41.88 4.42
CA ASP A 772 -9.53 41.47 5.77
C ASP A 772 -10.31 42.27 6.82
N LYS A 773 -11.58 41.89 7.00
CA LYS A 773 -12.48 42.57 7.96
C LYS A 773 -12.10 42.28 9.42
N ASP A 774 -11.39 41.19 9.65
CA ASP A 774 -11.03 40.69 10.97
C ASP A 774 -9.58 41.07 11.38
N ASP A 775 -8.89 41.84 10.53
CA ASP A 775 -7.51 42.33 10.70
C ASP A 775 -6.49 41.20 10.99
N VAL A 776 -6.68 40.03 10.36
CA VAL A 776 -5.77 38.87 10.55
C VAL A 776 -4.52 38.93 9.66
N ASN A 777 -4.49 39.85 8.71
CA ASN A 777 -3.41 40.10 7.76
C ASN A 777 -3.16 41.60 7.59
N ASP A 778 -3.22 42.36 8.68
CA ASP A 778 -2.98 43.79 8.77
C ASP A 778 -3.81 44.63 7.77
N GLY A 779 -5.03 44.20 7.46
CA GLY A 779 -5.93 44.84 6.50
C GLY A 779 -5.64 44.53 5.02
N TYR A 780 -4.64 43.69 4.72
CA TYR A 780 -4.38 43.21 3.35
C TYR A 780 -5.28 42.02 3.00
N PRO A 781 -5.63 41.81 1.72
CA PRO A 781 -6.56 40.76 1.33
C PRO A 781 -6.18 39.38 1.86
N VAL A 782 -7.16 38.67 2.41
CA VAL A 782 -6.99 37.33 2.97
C VAL A 782 -7.56 36.28 2.04
N LEU A 783 -7.00 35.08 2.10
CA LEU A 783 -7.51 33.93 1.35
C LEU A 783 -8.96 33.63 1.74
N ALA A 784 -9.80 33.36 0.73
CA ALA A 784 -11.22 33.11 0.89
C ALA A 784 -11.67 31.97 0.00
N ASN A 785 -12.41 31.02 0.55
CA ASN A 785 -13.05 29.99 -0.26
C ASN A 785 -14.05 30.65 -1.23
N PRO A 786 -14.05 30.29 -2.53
CA PRO A 786 -14.99 30.86 -3.50
C PRO A 786 -16.46 30.62 -3.18
N PHE A 787 -16.77 29.58 -2.40
CA PHE A 787 -18.14 29.22 -2.06
C PHE A 787 -18.38 29.29 -0.55
N GLU A 788 -19.63 29.54 -0.18
CA GLU A 788 -20.10 29.31 1.19
C GLU A 788 -20.14 27.81 1.49
N GLY A 789 -19.64 27.41 2.65
CA GLY A 789 -19.50 26.00 3.06
C GLY A 789 -18.05 25.51 3.03
N LYS A 790 -17.83 24.23 3.38
CA LYS A 790 -16.51 23.59 3.40
C LYS A 790 -16.29 22.54 2.30
N GLY A 791 -17.33 22.26 1.51
CA GLY A 791 -17.32 21.24 0.47
C GLY A 791 -17.30 19.82 1.03
N THR A 792 -17.73 19.63 2.28
CA THR A 792 -17.88 18.34 2.96
C THR A 792 -19.34 17.91 2.93
N GLU A 793 -19.63 16.65 3.28
CA GLU A 793 -21.01 16.15 3.34
C GLU A 793 -21.90 16.99 4.27
N ASP A 794 -21.42 17.31 5.48
CA ASP A 794 -22.15 18.12 6.46
C ASP A 794 -22.19 19.64 6.14
N SER A 795 -21.34 20.10 5.23
CA SER A 795 -21.21 21.52 4.86
C SER A 795 -20.83 21.63 3.38
N PRO A 796 -21.77 21.30 2.47
CA PRO A 796 -21.52 21.35 1.04
C PRO A 796 -21.28 22.81 0.60
N PHE A 797 -20.58 22.98 -0.52
CA PHE A 797 -20.51 24.28 -1.18
C PHE A 797 -21.87 24.66 -1.74
N LEU A 798 -22.40 25.79 -1.28
CA LEU A 798 -23.69 26.30 -1.72
C LEU A 798 -23.55 27.04 -3.04
N LEU A 799 -24.41 26.71 -4.00
CA LEU A 799 -24.50 27.32 -5.33
C LEU A 799 -25.83 28.06 -5.40
N GLN A 800 -25.78 29.38 -5.21
CA GLN A 800 -26.96 30.23 -5.02
C GLN A 800 -27.42 30.88 -6.32
N ASP A 801 -26.51 31.09 -7.27
CA ASP A 801 -26.82 31.76 -8.52
C ASP A 801 -25.95 31.30 -9.71
N LYS A 802 -26.14 31.98 -10.84
CA LYS A 802 -25.37 31.74 -12.07
C LYS A 802 -23.87 32.00 -11.89
N SER A 803 -23.48 32.99 -11.10
CA SER A 803 -22.08 33.33 -10.86
C SER A 803 -21.36 32.19 -10.15
N ASP A 804 -21.99 31.58 -9.15
CA ASP A 804 -21.45 30.41 -8.47
C ASP A 804 -21.24 29.23 -9.43
N LEU A 805 -22.20 28.98 -10.32
CA LEU A 805 -22.06 27.94 -11.35
C LEU A 805 -20.94 28.27 -12.37
N MET A 806 -20.72 29.55 -12.71
CA MET A 806 -19.59 29.95 -13.55
C MET A 806 -18.24 29.75 -12.85
N VAL A 807 -18.16 30.05 -11.55
CA VAL A 807 -16.96 29.77 -10.76
C VAL A 807 -16.71 28.25 -10.68
N LEU A 808 -17.75 27.46 -10.45
CA LEU A 808 -17.65 26.00 -10.46
C LEU A 808 -17.20 25.48 -11.83
N ASN A 809 -17.72 26.05 -12.91
CA ASN A 809 -17.33 25.74 -14.28
C ASN A 809 -15.82 25.93 -14.47
N MET A 810 -15.33 27.13 -14.17
CA MET A 810 -13.91 27.47 -14.22
C MET A 810 -13.04 26.48 -13.42
N LEU A 811 -13.48 26.10 -12.22
CA LEU A 811 -12.74 25.20 -11.34
C LEU A 811 -12.71 23.75 -11.85
N LEU A 812 -13.83 23.23 -12.40
CA LEU A 812 -13.94 21.82 -12.79
C LEU A 812 -13.57 21.56 -14.26
N THR A 813 -13.24 22.60 -15.03
CA THR A 813 -12.76 22.46 -16.41
C THR A 813 -11.25 22.76 -16.54
N ASP A 814 -10.61 23.23 -15.46
CA ASP A 814 -9.18 23.47 -15.39
C ASP A 814 -8.45 22.25 -14.79
N SER A 815 -7.40 21.79 -15.48
CA SER A 815 -6.60 20.62 -15.09
C SER A 815 -5.91 20.74 -13.74
N VAL A 816 -5.77 21.96 -13.23
CA VAL A 816 -5.22 22.27 -11.92
C VAL A 816 -6.33 22.27 -10.88
N TYR A 817 -7.38 23.05 -11.07
CA TYR A 817 -8.41 23.22 -10.05
C TYR A 817 -9.26 21.96 -9.83
N ILE A 818 -9.49 21.14 -10.85
CA ILE A 818 -10.28 19.92 -10.71
C ILE A 818 -9.69 18.93 -9.69
N SER A 819 -8.36 18.91 -9.50
CA SER A 819 -7.75 18.05 -8.46
C SER A 819 -8.03 18.50 -7.03
N PHE A 820 -8.61 19.69 -6.83
CA PHE A 820 -8.93 20.25 -5.51
C PHE A 820 -10.42 20.34 -5.22
N TYR A 821 -11.20 20.53 -6.28
CA TYR A 821 -12.64 20.78 -6.22
C TYR A 821 -13.45 19.60 -6.79
N GLY A 822 -12.83 18.73 -7.58
CA GLY A 822 -13.52 17.63 -8.28
C GLY A 822 -14.09 16.55 -7.37
N ASP A 823 -13.62 16.44 -6.12
CA ASP A 823 -14.06 15.47 -5.11
C ASP A 823 -14.96 16.08 -4.01
N LYS A 824 -15.35 17.36 -4.15
CA LYS A 824 -16.09 18.10 -3.12
C LYS A 824 -17.60 17.91 -3.23
N HIS A 825 -18.31 18.26 -2.16
CA HIS A 825 -19.77 18.23 -2.11
C HIS A 825 -20.34 19.61 -2.45
N TYR A 826 -21.32 19.65 -3.34
CA TYR A 826 -21.99 20.85 -3.84
C TYR A 826 -23.49 20.74 -3.66
N LYS A 827 -24.16 21.85 -3.35
CA LYS A 827 -25.61 21.91 -3.26
C LYS A 827 -26.17 23.18 -3.91
N MET A 828 -27.09 23.01 -4.85
CA MET A 828 -27.85 24.14 -5.41
C MET A 828 -28.98 24.56 -4.47
N ASN A 829 -29.24 25.87 -4.41
CA ASN A 829 -30.33 26.45 -3.62
C ASN A 829 -31.35 27.25 -4.48
N ALA A 830 -31.11 27.38 -5.79
CA ALA A 830 -32.00 28.08 -6.70
C ALA A 830 -31.91 27.48 -8.12
N ASP A 831 -32.97 27.68 -8.89
CA ASP A 831 -32.98 27.39 -10.32
C ASP A 831 -32.12 28.42 -11.05
N VAL A 832 -31.38 27.99 -12.08
CA VAL A 832 -30.48 28.87 -12.84
C VAL A 832 -30.81 28.82 -14.33
N THR A 833 -30.90 29.99 -14.96
CA THR A 833 -31.16 30.13 -16.40
C THR A 833 -29.96 30.71 -17.12
N PHE A 834 -29.58 30.08 -18.22
CA PHE A 834 -28.54 30.51 -19.14
C PHE A 834 -29.14 31.10 -20.42
N SER A 835 -28.35 31.93 -21.08
CA SER A 835 -28.58 32.48 -22.40
C SER A 835 -27.66 31.79 -23.42
N SER A 836 -27.96 31.93 -24.71
CA SER A 836 -27.14 31.34 -25.78
C SER A 836 -25.71 31.89 -25.84
N ASP A 837 -25.46 33.05 -25.24
CA ASP A 837 -24.18 33.74 -25.26
C ASP A 837 -23.29 33.38 -24.05
N ASP A 838 -23.81 32.58 -23.12
CA ASP A 838 -23.05 32.09 -21.98
C ASP A 838 -22.12 30.93 -22.37
N ASP A 839 -20.83 31.08 -22.08
CA ASP A 839 -19.81 30.09 -22.39
C ASP A 839 -19.77 28.99 -21.30
N TRP A 840 -20.48 27.88 -21.54
CA TRP A 840 -20.48 26.71 -20.66
C TRP A 840 -19.63 25.57 -21.22
N LEU A 841 -18.61 25.17 -20.46
CA LEU A 841 -17.85 23.94 -20.72
C LEU A 841 -18.37 22.79 -19.85
N PRO A 842 -18.57 21.57 -20.40
CA PRO A 842 -19.04 20.43 -19.59
C PRO A 842 -18.15 20.16 -18.37
N LEU A 843 -18.73 20.09 -17.17
CA LEU A 843 -17.98 19.88 -15.93
C LEU A 843 -17.26 18.53 -15.91
N GLY A 844 -16.07 18.48 -15.30
CA GLY A 844 -15.28 17.24 -15.23
C GLY A 844 -14.66 16.82 -16.57
N PHE A 845 -14.76 17.65 -17.61
CA PHE A 845 -14.08 17.45 -18.88
C PHE A 845 -12.98 18.47 -19.05
N VAL A 846 -11.73 18.00 -19.03
CA VAL A 846 -10.55 18.81 -19.32
C VAL A 846 -10.18 18.58 -20.80
N PRO A 847 -10.24 19.61 -21.67
CA PRO A 847 -9.79 19.48 -23.05
C PRO A 847 -8.35 18.95 -23.12
N LYS A 848 -8.05 18.06 -24.08
CA LYS A 848 -6.70 17.51 -24.25
C LYS A 848 -5.69 18.65 -24.49
N ASP A 849 -4.83 18.90 -23.52
CA ASP A 849 -3.64 19.71 -23.72
C ASP A 849 -2.66 18.92 -24.62
N THR A 850 -2.52 19.36 -25.86
CA THR A 850 -1.62 18.74 -26.85
C THR A 850 -0.14 18.86 -26.49
N SER A 851 0.22 19.62 -25.46
CA SER A 851 1.61 19.79 -24.99
C SER A 851 2.08 18.71 -24.02
N ILE A 852 1.17 17.94 -23.41
CA ILE A 852 1.49 16.88 -22.44
C ILE A 852 1.37 15.51 -23.11
N LYS A 853 2.50 14.95 -23.56
CA LYS A 853 2.60 13.65 -24.27
C LYS A 853 2.25 12.40 -23.43
N ASN A 854 1.67 12.55 -22.23
CA ASN A 854 1.39 11.43 -21.33
C ASN A 854 -0.11 11.15 -21.24
N ASN A 855 -0.49 10.00 -21.81
CA ASN A 855 -1.86 9.52 -22.04
C ASN A 855 -2.57 8.99 -20.76
N TYR A 856 -2.38 9.63 -19.61
CA TYR A 856 -2.96 9.18 -18.33
C TYR A 856 -4.21 9.98 -17.98
N ILE A 857 -5.38 9.30 -18.06
CA ILE A 857 -6.65 9.56 -17.37
C ILE A 857 -7.10 11.02 -17.34
N THR A 858 -8.10 11.38 -18.16
CA THR A 858 -8.84 12.65 -17.98
C THR A 858 -9.46 12.65 -16.58
N PRO A 859 -9.10 13.58 -15.67
CA PRO A 859 -9.72 13.64 -14.35
C PRO A 859 -11.19 13.97 -14.53
N GLY A 860 -12.09 13.08 -14.09
CA GLY A 860 -13.53 13.30 -14.06
C GLY A 860 -13.98 13.86 -12.73
N PHE A 861 -15.21 14.37 -12.66
CA PHE A 861 -15.84 14.74 -11.39
C PHE A 861 -16.08 13.49 -10.54
N SER A 862 -15.59 13.49 -9.30
CA SER A 862 -15.66 12.38 -8.34
C SER A 862 -16.36 12.74 -7.03
N GLY A 863 -16.86 13.97 -6.90
CA GLY A 863 -17.55 14.47 -5.72
C GLY A 863 -19.05 14.20 -5.74
N VAL A 864 -19.80 14.98 -4.95
CA VAL A 864 -21.27 14.91 -4.88
C VAL A 864 -21.85 16.23 -5.36
N PHE A 865 -22.68 16.20 -6.39
CA PHE A 865 -23.47 17.35 -6.83
C PHE A 865 -24.95 17.11 -6.50
N ASP A 866 -25.46 17.81 -5.50
CA ASP A 866 -26.87 17.79 -5.12
C ASP A 866 -27.59 19.01 -5.70
N GLY A 867 -28.41 18.81 -6.73
CA GLY A 867 -29.21 19.88 -7.30
C GLY A 867 -30.28 20.42 -6.35
N GLY A 868 -30.52 19.81 -5.19
CA GLY A 868 -31.49 20.30 -4.21
C GLY A 868 -32.95 20.26 -4.68
N GLY A 869 -33.23 19.63 -5.82
CA GLY A 869 -34.52 19.68 -6.52
C GLY A 869 -34.64 20.82 -7.54
N HIS A 870 -33.53 21.51 -7.82
CA HIS A 870 -33.47 22.67 -8.73
C HIS A 870 -33.07 22.28 -10.16
N ILE A 871 -33.32 23.21 -11.08
CA ILE A 871 -33.04 23.05 -12.51
C ILE A 871 -31.98 24.03 -13.03
N VAL A 872 -31.28 23.59 -14.07
CA VAL A 872 -30.53 24.48 -14.97
C VAL A 872 -31.21 24.49 -16.34
N SER A 873 -31.44 25.68 -16.89
CA SER A 873 -32.12 25.83 -18.18
C SER A 873 -31.42 26.75 -19.17
N GLY A 874 -31.76 26.63 -20.46
CA GLY A 874 -31.27 27.52 -21.53
C GLY A 874 -29.83 27.29 -21.99
N LEU A 875 -29.19 26.18 -21.60
CA LEU A 875 -27.81 25.89 -21.98
C LEU A 875 -27.69 25.50 -23.46
N VAL A 876 -26.66 26.02 -24.13
CA VAL A 876 -26.25 25.59 -25.48
C VAL A 876 -24.84 25.01 -25.41
N ILE A 877 -24.71 23.68 -25.54
CA ILE A 877 -23.43 22.98 -25.37
C ILE A 877 -23.01 22.32 -26.68
N LYS A 878 -21.77 22.57 -27.11
CA LYS A 878 -21.14 21.96 -28.28
C LYS A 878 -19.76 21.41 -27.93
N SER A 879 -19.68 20.14 -27.56
CA SER A 879 -18.41 19.48 -27.15
C SER A 879 -18.37 18.03 -27.62
N ASP A 880 -17.19 17.44 -27.80
CA ASP A 880 -17.08 16.04 -28.23
C ASP A 880 -17.66 15.06 -27.20
N THR A 881 -17.43 15.30 -25.91
CA THR A 881 -18.17 14.65 -24.82
C THR A 881 -18.98 15.73 -24.11
N ALA A 882 -20.31 15.61 -24.13
CA ALA A 882 -21.21 16.71 -23.76
C ALA A 882 -22.36 16.28 -22.83
N GLY A 883 -22.72 17.21 -21.96
CA GLY A 883 -23.74 17.16 -20.91
C GLY A 883 -23.51 18.34 -19.98
N PHE A 884 -24.35 18.54 -18.95
CA PHE A 884 -24.00 19.47 -17.86
C PHE A 884 -22.63 19.09 -17.26
N PHE A 885 -22.44 17.80 -17.02
CA PHE A 885 -21.14 17.15 -16.83
C PHE A 885 -20.67 16.49 -18.13
N GLY A 886 -19.40 16.68 -18.48
CA GLY A 886 -18.76 15.93 -19.56
C GLY A 886 -18.30 14.55 -19.09
N TYR A 887 -17.65 14.46 -17.93
CA TYR A 887 -17.19 13.17 -17.39
C TYR A 887 -17.31 13.08 -15.86
N VAL A 888 -18.02 12.05 -15.39
CA VAL A 888 -18.14 11.69 -13.97
C VAL A 888 -17.41 10.37 -13.73
N ASN A 889 -16.46 10.35 -12.79
CA ASN A 889 -15.71 9.15 -12.42
C ASN A 889 -15.79 8.97 -10.90
N GLU A 890 -16.51 7.95 -10.45
CA GLU A 890 -16.76 7.67 -9.02
C GLU A 890 -17.58 8.75 -8.29
N GLY A 891 -18.10 9.74 -9.01
CA GLY A 891 -18.92 10.81 -8.46
C GLY A 891 -20.43 10.51 -8.44
N THR A 892 -21.16 11.32 -7.69
CA THR A 892 -22.62 11.25 -7.54
C THR A 892 -23.28 12.55 -8.03
N VAL A 893 -24.32 12.43 -8.85
CA VAL A 893 -25.19 13.56 -9.23
C VAL A 893 -26.62 13.24 -8.82
N LYS A 894 -27.21 14.06 -7.96
CA LYS A 894 -28.56 13.80 -7.44
C LYS A 894 -29.46 15.02 -7.37
N ASN A 895 -30.78 14.80 -7.37
CA ASN A 895 -31.82 15.83 -7.22
C ASN A 895 -31.67 16.99 -8.20
N PHE A 896 -31.30 16.72 -9.45
CA PHE A 896 -30.90 17.75 -10.42
C PHE A 896 -31.64 17.59 -11.75
N GLY A 897 -32.18 18.71 -12.25
CA GLY A 897 -32.83 18.79 -13.54
C GLY A 897 -32.08 19.62 -14.57
N ILE A 898 -32.11 19.19 -15.82
CA ILE A 898 -31.80 20.04 -16.97
C ILE A 898 -33.04 20.29 -17.81
N GLU A 899 -33.26 21.54 -18.20
CA GLU A 899 -34.49 21.93 -18.87
C GLU A 899 -34.26 22.88 -20.07
N ASN A 900 -35.09 22.77 -21.12
CA ASN A 900 -35.13 23.72 -22.24
C ASN A 900 -33.75 24.06 -22.83
N SER A 901 -32.87 23.07 -22.93
CA SER A 901 -31.47 23.24 -23.36
C SER A 901 -31.21 22.54 -24.71
N SER A 902 -30.05 22.80 -25.31
CA SER A 902 -29.59 22.17 -26.56
C SER A 902 -28.16 21.68 -26.42
N ILE A 903 -27.96 20.37 -26.42
CA ILE A 903 -26.66 19.73 -26.16
C ILE A 903 -26.27 18.84 -27.34
N GLN A 904 -25.10 19.10 -27.93
CA GLN A 904 -24.63 18.36 -29.09
C GLN A 904 -23.14 17.99 -29.01
N GLY A 905 -22.78 16.82 -29.56
CA GLY A 905 -21.44 16.25 -29.41
C GLY A 905 -21.22 14.90 -30.07
N GLY A 906 -20.12 14.22 -29.72
CA GLY A 906 -19.84 12.83 -30.09
C GLY A 906 -20.59 11.86 -29.20
N VAL A 907 -20.24 11.85 -27.90
CA VAL A 907 -20.92 11.09 -26.84
C VAL A 907 -21.64 12.07 -25.91
N VAL A 908 -22.97 11.99 -25.87
CA VAL A 908 -23.79 13.05 -25.28
C VAL A 908 -24.87 12.51 -24.36
N GLY A 909 -24.96 13.08 -23.15
CA GLY A 909 -26.11 12.95 -22.27
C GLY A 909 -26.72 14.31 -21.96
N GLY A 910 -27.99 14.36 -21.57
CA GLY A 910 -28.58 15.61 -21.06
C GLY A 910 -27.86 16.11 -19.81
N ILE A 911 -27.58 15.21 -18.86
CA ILE A 911 -26.92 15.55 -17.59
C ILE A 911 -25.45 15.16 -17.63
N VAL A 912 -25.11 13.94 -18.08
CA VAL A 912 -23.74 13.43 -18.09
C VAL A 912 -23.36 12.86 -19.45
N GLY A 913 -22.29 13.37 -20.06
CA GLY A 913 -21.73 12.81 -21.28
C GLY A 913 -21.21 11.38 -21.07
N LYS A 914 -20.15 11.23 -20.27
CA LYS A 914 -19.55 9.94 -19.90
C LYS A 914 -19.56 9.69 -18.41
N ILE A 915 -19.78 8.45 -17.98
CA ILE A 915 -19.76 8.06 -16.57
C ILE A 915 -19.02 6.75 -16.33
N LYS A 916 -18.29 6.65 -15.21
CA LYS A 916 -17.59 5.45 -14.79
C LYS A 916 -17.68 5.30 -13.27
N TYR A 917 -18.15 4.17 -12.78
CA TYR A 917 -18.30 3.90 -11.34
C TYR A 917 -19.12 4.95 -10.56
N GLY A 918 -19.91 5.78 -11.24
CA GLY A 918 -20.68 6.86 -10.62
C GLY A 918 -22.15 6.50 -10.39
N GLU A 919 -22.84 7.41 -9.71
CA GLU A 919 -24.26 7.27 -9.33
C GLU A 919 -25.07 8.48 -9.80
N ILE A 920 -26.24 8.23 -10.39
CA ILE A 920 -27.22 9.26 -10.79
C ILE A 920 -28.55 8.95 -10.12
N GLU A 921 -29.01 9.84 -9.25
CA GLU A 921 -30.21 9.62 -8.44
C GLU A 921 -31.19 10.79 -8.50
N ASN A 922 -32.48 10.53 -8.77
CA ASN A 922 -33.49 11.59 -8.74
C ASN A 922 -33.16 12.77 -9.68
N CYS A 923 -32.80 12.45 -10.93
CA CYS A 923 -32.31 13.41 -11.91
C CYS A 923 -33.10 13.35 -13.21
N TRP A 924 -33.30 14.48 -13.88
CA TRP A 924 -34.20 14.53 -15.03
C TRP A 924 -33.76 15.45 -16.17
N ASN A 925 -34.13 15.05 -17.37
CA ASN A 925 -34.09 15.87 -18.56
C ASN A 925 -35.53 16.24 -18.93
N ASN A 926 -35.87 17.52 -18.79
CA ASN A 926 -37.17 18.05 -19.16
C ASN A 926 -37.07 18.91 -20.43
N ASN A 927 -37.62 18.44 -21.55
CA ASN A 927 -37.66 19.22 -22.80
C ASN A 927 -36.28 19.72 -23.32
N THR A 928 -35.17 19.03 -23.03
CA THR A 928 -33.85 19.36 -23.60
C THR A 928 -33.59 18.55 -24.86
N ALA A 929 -33.08 19.20 -25.92
CA ALA A 929 -32.69 18.55 -27.16
C ALA A 929 -31.24 18.02 -27.05
N VAL A 930 -31.05 16.73 -27.28
CA VAL A 930 -29.75 16.04 -27.20
C VAL A 930 -29.40 15.43 -28.55
N TYR A 931 -28.22 15.76 -29.09
CA TYR A 931 -27.74 15.22 -30.37
C TYR A 931 -26.31 14.66 -30.29
N GLY A 932 -26.18 13.33 -30.36
CA GLY A 932 -24.89 12.63 -30.38
C GLY A 932 -24.51 12.11 -31.76
N ARG A 933 -23.33 12.49 -32.26
CA ARG A 933 -22.78 11.97 -33.53
C ARG A 933 -22.45 10.48 -33.46
N GLU A 934 -22.17 9.96 -32.27
CA GLU A 934 -21.90 8.53 -32.01
C GLU A 934 -22.97 8.00 -31.05
N VAL A 935 -22.98 8.51 -29.81
CA VAL A 935 -23.83 8.01 -28.72
C VAL A 935 -24.67 9.15 -28.12
N ALA A 936 -25.96 8.90 -27.91
CA ALA A 936 -26.88 9.86 -27.30
C ALA A 936 -27.79 9.20 -26.26
N GLY A 937 -27.89 9.79 -25.06
CA GLY A 937 -28.84 9.40 -24.03
C GLY A 937 -29.54 10.60 -23.38
N GLY A 938 -30.78 10.44 -22.92
CA GLY A 938 -31.50 11.56 -22.29
C GLY A 938 -30.90 12.03 -20.98
N ILE A 939 -30.30 11.12 -20.20
CA ILE A 939 -29.61 11.46 -18.94
C ILE A 939 -28.11 11.24 -19.08
N VAL A 940 -27.71 10.04 -19.49
CA VAL A 940 -26.31 9.63 -19.64
C VAL A 940 -26.01 9.25 -21.08
N GLY A 941 -24.95 9.80 -21.67
CA GLY A 941 -24.47 9.39 -22.98
C GLY A 941 -23.91 7.98 -22.96
N GLY A 942 -22.73 7.79 -22.34
CA GLY A 942 -22.01 6.52 -22.33
C GLY A 942 -21.35 6.18 -21.00
N GLY A 943 -21.15 4.90 -20.64
CA GLY A 943 -20.43 4.60 -19.39
C GLY A 943 -20.13 3.15 -19.02
N TYR A 944 -19.58 2.97 -17.82
CA TYR A 944 -19.16 1.68 -17.25
C TYR A 944 -19.56 1.55 -15.77
N ASN A 945 -20.18 0.42 -15.40
CA ASN A 945 -20.47 0.03 -14.01
C ASN A 945 -21.13 1.18 -13.21
N THR A 946 -22.35 1.57 -13.56
CA THR A 946 -23.02 2.78 -13.08
C THR A 946 -24.39 2.47 -12.48
N VAL A 947 -24.79 3.20 -11.45
CA VAL A 947 -26.14 3.13 -10.86
C VAL A 947 -26.96 4.33 -11.30
N LEU A 948 -28.10 4.09 -11.93
CA LEU A 948 -29.11 5.09 -12.25
C LEU A 948 -30.41 4.71 -11.56
N ASN A 949 -30.95 5.62 -10.76
CA ASN A 949 -32.20 5.39 -10.03
C ASN A 949 -33.08 6.64 -10.06
N ARG A 950 -34.38 6.46 -10.26
CA ARG A 950 -35.36 7.58 -10.19
C ARG A 950 -35.03 8.67 -11.20
N THR A 951 -34.85 8.30 -12.48
CA THR A 951 -34.51 9.25 -13.55
C THR A 951 -35.54 9.30 -14.65
N TYR A 952 -35.73 10.45 -15.30
CA TYR A 952 -36.65 10.54 -16.41
C TYR A 952 -36.23 11.49 -17.53
N ASN A 953 -36.69 11.19 -18.75
CA ASN A 953 -36.50 12.05 -19.92
C ASN A 953 -37.84 12.36 -20.60
N THR A 954 -38.09 13.65 -20.84
CA THR A 954 -39.17 14.15 -21.72
C THR A 954 -38.62 14.86 -22.97
N GLY A 955 -37.31 15.08 -23.04
CA GLY A 955 -36.62 15.76 -24.15
C GLY A 955 -36.43 14.91 -25.41
N THR A 956 -36.01 15.55 -26.50
CA THR A 956 -35.77 14.88 -27.79
C THR A 956 -34.32 14.41 -27.89
N ILE A 957 -34.11 13.11 -28.10
CA ILE A 957 -32.79 12.47 -28.17
C ILE A 957 -32.53 11.98 -29.59
N ARG A 958 -31.43 12.43 -30.20
CA ARG A 958 -31.04 12.09 -31.57
C ARG A 958 -29.62 11.56 -31.63
N GLY A 959 -29.36 10.55 -32.44
CA GLY A 959 -27.97 10.15 -32.71
C GLY A 959 -27.77 9.14 -33.85
N LYS A 960 -26.52 8.83 -34.18
CA LYS A 960 -26.16 8.07 -35.40
C LYS A 960 -25.63 6.65 -35.19
N GLU A 961 -25.35 6.21 -33.96
CA GLU A 961 -24.94 4.82 -33.69
C GLU A 961 -25.73 4.18 -32.52
N SER A 962 -25.63 4.74 -31.31
CA SER A 962 -26.33 4.26 -30.12
C SER A 962 -27.17 5.35 -29.47
N VAL A 963 -28.49 5.16 -29.42
CA VAL A 963 -29.44 6.20 -29.02
C VAL A 963 -30.49 5.62 -28.07
N ALA A 964 -30.67 6.22 -26.89
CA ALA A 964 -31.75 5.83 -26.00
C ALA A 964 -32.35 6.96 -25.16
N GLY A 965 -33.56 6.76 -24.64
CA GLY A 965 -34.26 7.77 -23.86
C GLY A 965 -33.62 8.08 -22.50
N ILE A 966 -32.95 7.13 -21.84
CA ILE A 966 -32.25 7.38 -20.57
C ILE A 966 -30.73 7.24 -20.73
N VAL A 967 -30.24 6.08 -21.20
CA VAL A 967 -28.80 5.81 -21.34
C VAL A 967 -28.41 5.33 -22.74
N GLY A 968 -27.56 6.10 -23.41
CA GLY A 968 -27.18 5.86 -24.80
C GLY A 968 -26.32 4.61 -25.02
N SER A 969 -25.27 4.37 -24.22
CA SER A 969 -24.42 3.17 -24.29
C SER A 969 -23.82 2.80 -22.93
N LEU A 970 -23.75 1.51 -22.60
CA LEU A 970 -23.03 1.03 -21.41
C LEU A 970 -22.24 -0.26 -21.71
N MET A 971 -21.05 -0.36 -21.12
CA MET A 971 -20.18 -1.55 -21.14
C MET A 971 -19.99 -2.10 -19.71
N PHE A 972 -20.11 -3.42 -19.51
CA PHE A 972 -20.23 -4.03 -18.17
C PHE A 972 -19.06 -4.91 -17.77
N GLN A 973 -18.78 -4.94 -16.44
CA GLN A 973 -18.13 -6.12 -15.84
C GLN A 973 -18.86 -6.65 -14.59
N LYS A 974 -19.43 -5.84 -13.66
CA LYS A 974 -20.16 -6.36 -12.45
C LYS A 974 -21.19 -5.44 -11.73
N ARG A 975 -21.40 -4.15 -12.07
CA ARG A 975 -22.15 -3.17 -11.21
C ARG A 975 -23.10 -2.19 -11.93
N THR A 976 -23.87 -2.61 -12.94
CA THR A 976 -24.85 -1.69 -13.56
C THR A 976 -26.28 -1.92 -13.07
N VAL A 977 -26.93 -0.84 -12.60
CA VAL A 977 -28.35 -0.82 -12.21
C VAL A 977 -29.04 0.35 -12.90
N ILE A 978 -30.18 0.10 -13.54
CA ILE A 978 -31.10 1.13 -14.01
C ILE A 978 -32.46 0.81 -13.41
N ALA A 979 -32.92 1.62 -12.47
CA ALA A 979 -34.14 1.34 -11.74
C ALA A 979 -35.05 2.56 -11.63
N ASN A 980 -36.35 2.30 -11.58
CA ASN A 980 -37.36 3.31 -11.27
C ASN A 980 -37.28 4.51 -12.21
N SER A 981 -37.22 4.29 -13.52
CA SER A 981 -36.94 5.34 -14.50
C SER A 981 -37.87 5.29 -15.69
N PHE A 982 -38.15 6.42 -16.32
CA PHE A 982 -39.04 6.45 -17.48
C PHE A 982 -38.66 7.42 -18.58
N ASN A 983 -38.98 7.04 -19.82
CA ASN A 983 -38.85 7.91 -20.98
C ASN A 983 -40.22 8.22 -21.59
N ARG A 984 -40.51 9.51 -21.75
CA ARG A 984 -41.64 10.05 -22.52
C ARG A 984 -41.17 10.89 -23.71
N GLY A 985 -39.88 11.25 -23.75
CA GLY A 985 -39.29 12.00 -24.84
C GLY A 985 -39.12 11.19 -26.12
N VAL A 986 -38.99 11.90 -27.25
CA VAL A 986 -38.76 11.29 -28.56
C VAL A 986 -37.33 10.80 -28.67
N VAL A 987 -37.12 9.57 -29.12
CA VAL A 987 -35.80 8.98 -29.38
C VAL A 987 -35.67 8.70 -30.87
N GLU A 988 -34.76 9.35 -31.57
CA GLU A 988 -34.71 9.32 -33.04
C GLU A 988 -33.31 8.95 -33.57
N TYR A 989 -33.28 7.96 -34.44
CA TYR A 989 -32.09 7.62 -35.19
C TYR A 989 -31.87 8.58 -36.37
N ALA A 990 -30.69 9.20 -36.42
CA ALA A 990 -30.29 10.20 -37.42
C ALA A 990 -29.08 9.77 -38.27
N GLY A 991 -28.75 8.47 -38.29
CA GLY A 991 -27.68 7.91 -39.13
C GLY A 991 -28.18 7.34 -40.47
N PRO A 992 -27.28 6.82 -41.31
CA PRO A 992 -27.62 6.34 -42.65
C PRO A 992 -28.47 5.06 -42.65
N SER A 993 -29.18 4.81 -43.77
CA SER A 993 -30.17 3.71 -43.91
C SER A 993 -29.57 2.31 -43.95
N ASP A 994 -28.27 2.20 -44.20
CA ASP A 994 -27.51 0.96 -44.33
C ASP A 994 -27.02 0.40 -42.98
N ASN A 995 -27.10 1.16 -41.89
CA ASN A 995 -26.66 0.72 -40.57
C ASN A 995 -27.82 0.24 -39.68
N THR A 996 -27.58 -0.70 -38.78
CA THR A 996 -28.54 -1.14 -37.76
C THR A 996 -28.21 -0.53 -36.41
N PRO A 997 -28.83 0.61 -36.02
CA PRO A 997 -28.49 1.28 -34.77
C PRO A 997 -28.87 0.48 -33.54
N LYS A 998 -28.18 0.78 -32.44
CA LYS A 998 -28.62 0.40 -31.09
C LYS A 998 -29.60 1.47 -30.62
N LEU A 999 -30.90 1.18 -30.75
CA LEU A 999 -31.98 2.13 -30.49
C LEU A 999 -32.93 1.53 -29.44
N ALA A 1000 -33.26 2.30 -28.40
CA ALA A 1000 -34.10 1.85 -27.28
C ALA A 1000 -34.82 3.00 -26.57
N GLY A 1001 -35.99 2.74 -25.99
CA GLY A 1001 -36.72 3.72 -25.19
C GLY A 1001 -36.04 4.07 -23.86
N ILE A 1002 -35.35 3.11 -23.22
CA ILE A 1002 -34.66 3.32 -21.94
C ILE A 1002 -33.14 3.21 -22.11
N VAL A 1003 -32.64 2.05 -22.57
CA VAL A 1003 -31.20 1.81 -22.66
C VAL A 1003 -30.80 0.98 -23.88
N ALA A 1004 -29.75 1.44 -24.56
CA ALA A 1004 -29.03 0.68 -25.56
C ALA A 1004 -27.71 0.20 -24.95
N ALA A 1005 -27.53 -1.10 -24.71
CA ALA A 1005 -26.42 -1.66 -23.92
C ALA A 1005 -25.61 -2.72 -24.65
N GLU A 1006 -24.32 -2.84 -24.28
CA GLU A 1006 -23.34 -3.75 -24.90
C GLU A 1006 -22.67 -4.69 -23.88
N ALA A 1007 -23.39 -5.57 -23.17
CA ALA A 1007 -22.86 -6.79 -22.49
C ALA A 1007 -23.91 -7.48 -21.58
N SER A 1008 -23.51 -8.59 -20.94
CA SER A 1008 -24.25 -9.42 -19.97
C SER A 1008 -24.36 -8.82 -18.55
N ASP A 1009 -25.42 -9.19 -17.81
CA ASP A 1009 -25.66 -8.96 -16.35
C ASP A 1009 -25.96 -7.53 -15.83
N ALA A 1010 -26.77 -6.73 -16.54
CA ALA A 1010 -27.36 -5.50 -15.98
C ALA A 1010 -28.68 -5.77 -15.23
N PHE A 1011 -28.95 -5.02 -14.15
CA PHE A 1011 -30.24 -5.01 -13.45
C PHE A 1011 -31.10 -3.85 -13.92
N ILE A 1012 -32.15 -4.14 -14.67
CA ILE A 1012 -33.10 -3.14 -15.18
C ILE A 1012 -34.47 -3.45 -14.60
N GLU A 1013 -34.99 -2.61 -13.69
CA GLU A 1013 -36.24 -2.89 -12.96
C GLU A 1013 -37.11 -1.65 -12.82
N ASN A 1014 -38.43 -1.84 -12.85
CA ASN A 1014 -39.42 -0.77 -12.71
C ASN A 1014 -39.13 0.38 -13.68
N VAL A 1015 -39.08 0.08 -14.97
CA VAL A 1015 -38.87 1.11 -16.00
C VAL A 1015 -39.98 1.10 -17.03
N TYR A 1016 -40.32 2.27 -17.57
CA TYR A 1016 -41.29 2.33 -18.65
C TYR A 1016 -40.96 3.35 -19.74
N ASN A 1017 -41.29 2.99 -20.99
CA ASN A 1017 -41.17 3.90 -22.14
C ASN A 1017 -42.54 4.15 -22.77
N VAL A 1018 -42.93 5.42 -22.81
CA VAL A 1018 -44.11 5.91 -23.54
C VAL A 1018 -43.75 6.93 -24.63
N GLY A 1019 -42.47 7.30 -24.71
CA GLY A 1019 -41.94 8.16 -25.77
C GLY A 1019 -41.80 7.41 -27.10
N GLU A 1020 -42.02 8.13 -28.19
CA GLU A 1020 -41.85 7.59 -29.54
C GLU A 1020 -40.38 7.29 -29.81
N VAL A 1021 -40.08 6.07 -30.27
CA VAL A 1021 -38.75 5.68 -30.72
C VAL A 1021 -38.78 5.54 -32.23
N ARG A 1022 -37.99 6.32 -32.98
CA ARG A 1022 -38.06 6.43 -34.44
C ARG A 1022 -36.79 5.93 -35.11
N ARG A 1023 -36.95 5.08 -36.11
CA ARG A 1023 -35.89 4.65 -37.05
C ARG A 1023 -36.31 5.03 -38.46
N TYR A 1024 -35.58 5.95 -39.10
CA TYR A 1024 -35.90 6.46 -40.45
C TYR A 1024 -37.32 7.06 -40.56
N GLY A 1025 -37.80 7.72 -39.50
CA GLY A 1025 -39.16 8.26 -39.44
C GLY A 1025 -40.25 7.22 -39.12
N ILE A 1026 -39.91 5.94 -38.99
CA ILE A 1026 -40.83 4.86 -38.61
C ILE A 1026 -40.75 4.64 -37.10
N VAL A 1027 -41.90 4.60 -36.42
CA VAL A 1027 -41.97 4.29 -34.99
C VAL A 1027 -41.65 2.80 -34.75
N VAL A 1028 -40.75 2.52 -33.82
CA VAL A 1028 -40.36 1.19 -33.37
C VAL A 1028 -40.59 1.07 -31.87
N TYR A 1029 -41.05 -0.07 -31.39
CA TYR A 1029 -41.49 -0.21 -29.99
C TYR A 1029 -40.48 -1.01 -29.17
N THR A 1030 -39.28 -0.45 -28.99
CA THR A 1030 -38.17 -1.05 -28.23
C THR A 1030 -37.95 -0.34 -26.91
N ILE A 1031 -37.85 -1.08 -25.80
CA ILE A 1031 -37.59 -0.51 -24.46
C ILE A 1031 -36.11 -0.67 -24.04
N VAL A 1032 -35.54 -1.84 -24.27
CA VAL A 1032 -34.17 -2.22 -23.91
C VAL A 1032 -33.58 -2.98 -25.08
N LYS A 1033 -32.36 -2.62 -25.50
CA LYS A 1033 -31.61 -3.37 -26.52
C LYS A 1033 -30.29 -3.86 -25.94
N THR A 1034 -30.18 -5.16 -25.70
CA THR A 1034 -28.98 -5.84 -25.17
C THR A 1034 -28.55 -6.97 -26.11
N ASN A 1035 -27.27 -7.31 -26.11
CA ASN A 1035 -26.72 -8.44 -26.87
C ASN A 1035 -26.78 -9.79 -26.12
N TYR A 1036 -27.39 -9.84 -24.92
CA TYR A 1036 -27.41 -11.02 -24.04
C TYR A 1036 -28.78 -11.20 -23.35
N ALA A 1037 -29.27 -12.44 -23.30
CA ALA A 1037 -30.65 -12.80 -22.97
C ALA A 1037 -31.03 -12.83 -21.46
N GLY A 1038 -30.27 -12.18 -20.58
CA GLY A 1038 -30.45 -12.28 -19.11
C GLY A 1038 -30.63 -10.97 -18.34
N SER A 1039 -30.74 -9.83 -19.03
CA SER A 1039 -30.52 -8.49 -18.44
C SER A 1039 -31.78 -7.64 -18.19
N VAL A 1040 -32.98 -8.20 -18.37
CA VAL A 1040 -34.25 -7.50 -18.14
C VAL A 1040 -34.88 -8.02 -16.84
N GLY A 1041 -35.00 -7.15 -15.84
CA GLY A 1041 -35.62 -7.44 -14.56
C GLY A 1041 -37.14 -7.22 -14.56
N LYS A 1042 -37.75 -7.14 -13.38
CA LYS A 1042 -39.20 -7.06 -13.20
C LYS A 1042 -39.77 -5.69 -13.60
N ASN A 1043 -41.05 -5.66 -13.98
CA ASN A 1043 -41.83 -4.45 -14.25
C ASN A 1043 -41.21 -3.51 -15.30
N THR A 1044 -40.96 -4.05 -16.49
CA THR A 1044 -40.54 -3.26 -17.65
C THR A 1044 -41.70 -3.14 -18.63
N ALA A 1045 -42.06 -1.91 -19.02
CA ALA A 1045 -43.29 -1.67 -19.78
C ALA A 1045 -43.13 -0.67 -20.93
N ARG A 1046 -43.80 -0.94 -22.05
CA ARG A 1046 -43.84 -0.04 -23.21
C ARG A 1046 -45.23 -0.01 -23.83
N LEU A 1047 -45.51 1.02 -24.61
CA LEU A 1047 -46.71 1.05 -25.44
C LEU A 1047 -46.72 -0.10 -26.45
N LYS A 1048 -47.92 -0.65 -26.71
CA LYS A 1048 -48.17 -1.62 -27.77
C LYS A 1048 -47.87 -1.04 -29.15
N GLU A 1049 -47.30 -1.88 -30.02
CA GLU A 1049 -47.12 -1.55 -31.44
C GLU A 1049 -48.45 -1.53 -32.19
N ASP A 1050 -49.26 -2.56 -31.96
CA ASP A 1050 -50.62 -2.71 -32.47
C ASP A 1050 -51.45 -3.59 -31.50
N ASP A 1051 -52.70 -3.87 -31.84
CA ASP A 1051 -53.60 -4.68 -31.01
C ASP A 1051 -53.13 -6.14 -30.82
N ASN A 1052 -52.20 -6.63 -31.65
CA ASN A 1052 -51.68 -8.00 -31.61
C ASN A 1052 -50.38 -8.13 -30.81
N ASP A 1053 -49.75 -7.03 -30.38
CA ASP A 1053 -48.52 -7.05 -29.59
C ASP A 1053 -48.77 -7.55 -28.15
N PRO A 1054 -48.34 -8.78 -27.81
CA PRO A 1054 -48.64 -9.37 -26.50
C PRO A 1054 -47.68 -8.87 -25.40
N TYR A 1055 -46.65 -8.10 -25.77
CA TYR A 1055 -45.59 -7.67 -24.84
C TYR A 1055 -45.70 -6.19 -24.45
N GLY A 1056 -46.48 -5.40 -25.17
CA GLY A 1056 -46.78 -4.00 -24.83
C GLY A 1056 -48.05 -3.85 -24.00
N LEU A 1057 -48.24 -2.67 -23.41
CA LEU A 1057 -49.48 -2.23 -22.76
C LEU A 1057 -50.12 -1.07 -23.53
N THR A 1058 -51.44 -0.96 -23.47
CA THR A 1058 -52.15 0.20 -24.03
C THR A 1058 -51.88 1.45 -23.20
N ALA A 1059 -52.04 2.63 -23.82
CA ALA A 1059 -51.93 3.90 -23.09
C ALA A 1059 -52.92 3.99 -21.91
N LYS A 1060 -54.10 3.36 -22.03
CA LYS A 1060 -55.09 3.32 -20.94
C LYS A 1060 -54.60 2.46 -19.76
N GLU A 1061 -54.04 1.29 -20.02
CA GLU A 1061 -53.46 0.41 -19.00
C GLU A 1061 -52.27 1.08 -18.30
N MET A 1062 -51.36 1.69 -19.07
CA MET A 1062 -50.21 2.39 -18.50
C MET A 1062 -50.56 3.67 -17.74
N ARG A 1063 -51.77 4.22 -17.90
CA ARG A 1063 -52.30 5.36 -17.12
C ARG A 1063 -53.22 4.92 -15.98
N SER A 1064 -53.22 3.65 -15.63
CA SER A 1064 -54.07 3.12 -14.57
C SER A 1064 -53.39 3.21 -13.20
N LYS A 1065 -54.19 3.24 -12.14
CA LYS A 1065 -53.68 3.19 -10.77
C LYS A 1065 -53.00 1.85 -10.49
N GLU A 1066 -53.56 0.78 -11.03
CA GLU A 1066 -53.05 -0.59 -10.94
C GLU A 1066 -51.65 -0.69 -11.55
N PHE A 1067 -51.41 -0.04 -12.69
CA PHE A 1067 -50.08 0.00 -13.31
C PHE A 1067 -49.09 0.79 -12.45
N ALA A 1068 -49.50 1.93 -11.88
CA ALA A 1068 -48.64 2.67 -10.95
C ALA A 1068 -48.25 1.82 -9.72
N GLU A 1069 -49.19 1.09 -9.14
CA GLU A 1069 -48.95 0.15 -8.03
C GLU A 1069 -48.03 -1.01 -8.44
N GLN A 1070 -48.19 -1.55 -9.65
CA GLN A 1070 -47.32 -2.60 -10.19
C GLN A 1070 -45.86 -2.14 -10.32
N MET A 1071 -45.63 -0.88 -10.69
CA MET A 1071 -44.29 -0.29 -10.81
C MET A 1071 -43.58 -0.12 -9.45
N GLY A 1072 -44.29 -0.37 -8.34
CA GLY A 1072 -43.76 -0.41 -6.98
C GLY A 1072 -43.72 0.96 -6.30
N GLU A 1073 -43.25 0.96 -5.05
CA GLU A 1073 -43.32 2.13 -4.16
C GLU A 1073 -42.61 3.38 -4.68
N ALA A 1074 -41.70 3.24 -5.66
CA ALA A 1074 -40.99 4.35 -6.29
C ALA A 1074 -41.83 5.15 -7.30
N PHE A 1075 -43.01 4.65 -7.67
CA PHE A 1075 -43.97 5.33 -8.53
C PHE A 1075 -45.28 5.61 -7.80
N ALA A 1076 -45.92 6.73 -8.14
CA ALA A 1076 -47.24 7.11 -7.72
C ALA A 1076 -48.17 7.30 -8.93
N TYR A 1077 -49.46 7.10 -8.70
CA TYR A 1077 -50.48 7.39 -9.69
C TYR A 1077 -50.55 8.91 -9.95
N ASP A 1078 -50.55 9.30 -11.22
CA ASP A 1078 -50.57 10.70 -11.63
C ASP A 1078 -51.98 11.30 -11.62
N GLU A 1079 -52.52 11.48 -10.41
CA GLU A 1079 -53.87 12.04 -10.20
C GLU A 1079 -54.02 13.45 -10.78
N LYS A 1080 -52.92 14.22 -10.80
CA LYS A 1080 -52.89 15.62 -11.22
C LYS A 1080 -52.56 15.82 -12.70
N LYS A 1081 -52.27 14.74 -13.44
CA LYS A 1081 -51.88 14.76 -14.86
C LYS A 1081 -50.60 15.56 -15.12
N GLU A 1082 -49.66 15.55 -14.18
CA GLU A 1082 -48.35 16.20 -14.28
C GLU A 1082 -47.43 15.50 -15.29
N ASN A 1083 -47.70 14.22 -15.56
CA ASN A 1083 -47.02 13.40 -16.55
C ASN A 1083 -48.04 12.73 -17.50
N ASP A 1084 -49.03 13.50 -17.94
CA ASP A 1084 -50.08 13.07 -18.89
C ASP A 1084 -50.86 11.82 -18.43
N GLY A 1085 -50.99 11.64 -17.12
CA GLY A 1085 -51.67 10.51 -16.48
C GLY A 1085 -50.82 9.24 -16.36
N TYR A 1086 -49.57 9.24 -16.81
CA TYR A 1086 -48.65 8.13 -16.62
C TYR A 1086 -47.95 8.23 -15.25
N PRO A 1087 -47.57 7.10 -14.61
CA PRO A 1087 -47.01 7.10 -13.27
C PRO A 1087 -45.83 8.06 -13.09
N ILE A 1088 -45.86 8.84 -12.03
CA ILE A 1088 -44.78 9.77 -11.63
C ILE A 1088 -43.91 9.15 -10.54
N LEU A 1089 -42.70 9.64 -10.34
CA LEU A 1089 -41.83 9.16 -9.25
C LEU A 1089 -42.34 9.67 -7.88
N SER A 1090 -42.42 8.79 -6.87
CA SER A 1090 -42.94 9.08 -5.52
C SER A 1090 -41.80 9.48 -4.53
N GLY A 1091 -41.99 10.48 -3.65
CA GLY A 1091 -40.98 10.93 -2.64
C GLY A 1091 -40.36 12.34 -2.88
N LYS A 1092 -39.84 13.01 -1.82
CA LYS A 1092 -39.58 14.48 -1.75
C LYS A 1092 -38.46 14.90 -2.72
N ASN A 1093 -38.72 16.00 -3.41
CA ASN A 1093 -37.84 16.75 -4.33
C ASN A 1093 -37.79 16.26 -5.79
N VAL A 1094 -38.95 15.88 -6.34
CA VAL A 1094 -39.44 16.51 -7.58
C VAL A 1094 -40.67 17.29 -7.14
N LYS A 1095 -40.72 18.63 -7.28
CA LYS A 1095 -41.95 19.33 -6.89
C LYS A 1095 -43.04 18.96 -7.91
N PRO A 1096 -44.24 18.52 -7.45
CA PRO A 1096 -45.01 19.16 -6.36
C PRO A 1096 -45.34 18.35 -5.07
N THR A 1097 -44.71 18.77 -3.96
CA THR A 1097 -45.18 19.04 -2.56
C THR A 1097 -45.98 18.05 -1.66
N GLY A 1098 -45.38 17.62 -0.51
CA GLY A 1098 -46.00 17.33 0.82
C GLY A 1098 -45.74 15.93 1.44
N ILE A 1099 -44.87 15.78 2.48
CA ILE A 1099 -44.19 14.49 2.85
C ILE A 1099 -43.78 14.32 4.33
N ASP A 1100 -43.79 13.07 4.80
CA ASP A 1100 -43.06 12.50 5.95
C ASP A 1100 -41.82 11.64 5.52
N PRO A 1101 -40.81 11.44 6.38
CA PRO A 1101 -39.45 11.06 5.99
C PRO A 1101 -39.28 9.70 5.29
N VAL A 1102 -38.35 9.70 4.33
CA VAL A 1102 -37.87 8.59 3.50
C VAL A 1102 -37.36 7.42 4.37
N PRO A 1103 -37.79 6.17 4.11
CA PRO A 1103 -37.09 4.99 4.59
C PRO A 1103 -35.69 4.95 3.98
N LYS A 1104 -34.65 4.98 4.82
CA LYS A 1104 -33.24 4.91 4.40
C LYS A 1104 -33.05 3.78 3.39
N LEU A 1105 -32.51 4.12 2.22
CA LEU A 1105 -32.14 3.24 1.12
C LEU A 1105 -30.89 2.38 1.46
N LYS A 1106 -30.84 1.80 2.66
CA LYS A 1106 -29.71 1.01 3.15
C LYS A 1106 -29.72 -0.47 2.70
N ASN A 1107 -30.72 -0.89 1.92
CA ASN A 1107 -30.99 -2.33 1.69
C ASN A 1107 -31.00 -2.79 0.21
N ILE A 1108 -30.56 -1.99 -0.76
CA ILE A 1108 -30.48 -2.43 -2.17
C ILE A 1108 -29.03 -2.51 -2.70
N LEU A 1109 -28.03 -1.96 -2.00
CA LEU A 1109 -26.62 -2.03 -2.42
C LEU A 1109 -25.64 -2.72 -1.45
N GLU A 1110 -26.12 -3.25 -0.34
CA GLU A 1110 -25.36 -4.24 0.42
C GLU A 1110 -26.09 -5.58 0.32
N ARG A 1111 -25.53 -6.53 -0.44
CA ARG A 1111 -25.42 -7.83 0.22
C ARG A 1111 -24.43 -7.54 1.34
N PRO A 1112 -24.78 -7.63 2.63
CA PRO A 1112 -23.73 -7.64 3.62
C PRO A 1112 -22.80 -8.77 3.20
N ASN A 1113 -21.50 -8.54 3.32
CA ASN A 1113 -20.59 -9.68 3.39
C ASN A 1113 -21.22 -10.67 4.37
N LEU A 1114 -21.21 -11.96 4.03
CA LEU A 1114 -21.66 -12.97 4.99
C LEU A 1114 -20.72 -12.86 6.18
N THR A 1115 -21.09 -12.08 7.17
CA THR A 1115 -20.26 -11.78 8.31
C THR A 1115 -20.59 -12.81 9.35
N VAL A 1116 -19.60 -13.63 9.61
CA VAL A 1116 -19.65 -14.62 10.67
C VAL A 1116 -18.67 -14.20 11.74
N THR A 1117 -19.19 -13.78 12.88
CA THR A 1117 -18.39 -13.56 14.08
C THR A 1117 -18.65 -14.67 15.07
N VAL A 1118 -17.64 -14.95 15.87
CA VAL A 1118 -17.74 -15.92 16.95
C VAL A 1118 -17.43 -15.22 18.24
N ASP A 1119 -18.35 -15.31 19.19
CA ASP A 1119 -18.10 -14.95 20.57
C ASP A 1119 -18.45 -16.15 21.46
N ALA A 1120 -17.45 -16.62 22.20
CA ALA A 1120 -17.44 -17.90 22.91
C ALA A 1120 -17.95 -19.08 22.05
N ARG A 1121 -19.15 -19.61 22.37
CA ARG A 1121 -19.79 -20.78 21.75
C ARG A 1121 -20.91 -20.41 20.76
N ASN A 1122 -21.07 -19.13 20.48
CA ASN A 1122 -22.15 -18.61 19.64
C ASN A 1122 -21.58 -18.11 18.31
N VAL A 1123 -22.09 -18.68 17.22
CA VAL A 1123 -21.82 -18.21 15.86
C VAL A 1123 -22.89 -17.19 15.49
N TYR A 1124 -22.48 -15.93 15.38
CA TYR A 1124 -23.34 -14.85 14.94
C TYR A 1124 -23.22 -14.73 13.43
N VAL A 1125 -24.30 -15.06 12.74
CA VAL A 1125 -24.37 -15.03 11.28
C VAL A 1125 -25.26 -13.89 10.87
N SER A 1126 -24.70 -12.90 10.16
CA SER A 1126 -25.44 -11.75 9.64
C SER A 1126 -25.26 -11.63 8.13
N GLY A 1127 -26.19 -10.95 7.45
CA GLY A 1127 -26.15 -10.80 6.00
C GLY A 1127 -26.84 -11.89 5.18
N LEU A 1128 -27.73 -12.67 5.80
CA LEU A 1128 -28.53 -13.72 5.15
C LEU A 1128 -29.93 -13.23 4.74
N LYS A 1129 -30.48 -13.77 3.64
CA LYS A 1129 -31.86 -13.45 3.23
C LYS A 1129 -32.90 -14.15 4.10
N SER A 1130 -34.05 -13.52 4.31
CA SER A 1130 -35.19 -14.17 4.96
C SER A 1130 -35.63 -15.41 4.16
N GLY A 1131 -35.81 -16.53 4.84
CA GLY A 1131 -36.11 -17.86 4.29
C GLY A 1131 -34.91 -18.65 3.79
N GLU A 1132 -33.68 -18.12 3.82
CA GLU A 1132 -32.48 -18.79 3.31
C GLU A 1132 -32.07 -19.97 4.20
N MET A 1133 -31.73 -21.09 3.56
CA MET A 1133 -31.36 -22.33 4.22
C MET A 1133 -29.87 -22.32 4.56
N VAL A 1134 -29.55 -22.40 5.84
CA VAL A 1134 -28.18 -22.37 6.38
C VAL A 1134 -27.85 -23.71 7.03
N VAL A 1135 -26.70 -24.28 6.69
CA VAL A 1135 -26.22 -25.54 7.26
C VAL A 1135 -24.84 -25.31 7.87
N LEU A 1136 -24.68 -25.59 9.16
CA LEU A 1136 -23.39 -25.62 9.83
C LEU A 1136 -22.93 -27.08 9.93
N VAL A 1137 -21.78 -27.38 9.33
CA VAL A 1137 -21.11 -28.68 9.45
C VAL A 1137 -19.79 -28.51 10.19
N ASN A 1138 -19.30 -29.54 10.86
CA ASN A 1138 -17.91 -29.55 11.32
C ASN A 1138 -16.97 -29.95 10.16
N LEU A 1139 -15.65 -29.84 10.34
CA LEU A 1139 -14.68 -30.18 9.28
C LEU A 1139 -14.73 -31.65 8.82
N ASN A 1140 -15.38 -32.55 9.56
CA ASN A 1140 -15.60 -33.94 9.17
C ASN A 1140 -16.88 -34.13 8.33
N GLY A 1141 -17.54 -33.04 7.90
CA GLY A 1141 -18.77 -33.07 7.12
C GLY A 1141 -20.05 -33.41 7.91
N LYS A 1142 -19.94 -33.64 9.23
CA LYS A 1142 -21.10 -33.94 10.07
C LYS A 1142 -21.93 -32.68 10.29
N LYS A 1143 -23.22 -32.75 9.96
CA LYS A 1143 -24.19 -31.66 10.18
C LYS A 1143 -24.40 -31.41 11.67
N ILE A 1144 -24.08 -30.20 12.09
CA ILE A 1144 -24.18 -29.71 13.48
C ILE A 1144 -25.49 -28.96 13.68
N TRP A 1145 -25.87 -28.16 12.68
CA TRP A 1145 -27.11 -27.40 12.71
C TRP A 1145 -27.63 -27.12 11.30
N SER A 1146 -28.96 -27.02 11.13
CA SER A 1146 -29.55 -26.55 9.89
C SER A 1146 -30.93 -25.93 10.12
N GLY A 1147 -31.17 -24.72 9.61
CA GLY A 1147 -32.48 -24.07 9.64
C GLY A 1147 -32.65 -22.97 8.58
N ARG A 1148 -33.90 -22.59 8.31
CA ARG A 1148 -34.22 -21.41 7.50
C ARG A 1148 -34.28 -20.17 8.41
N ILE A 1149 -33.55 -19.12 8.04
CA ILE A 1149 -33.44 -17.92 8.88
C ILE A 1149 -34.51 -16.89 8.50
N ALA A 1150 -35.14 -16.21 9.47
CA ALA A 1150 -36.21 -15.24 9.22
C ALA A 1150 -35.73 -13.86 8.67
N GLY A 1151 -34.44 -13.72 8.36
CA GLY A 1151 -33.78 -12.48 7.92
C GLY A 1151 -33.17 -11.71 9.09
N GLY A 1152 -31.99 -11.09 8.88
CA GLY A 1152 -31.22 -10.40 9.93
C GLY A 1152 -30.01 -11.19 10.45
N SER A 1153 -29.70 -11.04 11.73
CA SER A 1153 -28.63 -11.76 12.46
C SER A 1153 -29.19 -12.99 13.18
N HIS A 1154 -28.57 -14.15 13.04
CA HIS A 1154 -28.97 -15.38 13.72
C HIS A 1154 -27.82 -15.95 14.53
N VAL A 1155 -28.13 -16.49 15.71
CA VAL A 1155 -27.14 -17.09 16.60
C VAL A 1155 -27.29 -18.60 16.52
N ILE A 1156 -26.22 -19.27 16.09
CA ILE A 1156 -26.12 -20.72 16.15
C ILE A 1156 -25.21 -21.07 17.32
N SER A 1157 -25.79 -21.58 18.40
CA SER A 1157 -25.03 -22.09 19.53
C SER A 1157 -24.46 -23.46 19.18
N VAL A 1158 -23.15 -23.61 19.37
CA VAL A 1158 -22.45 -24.89 19.21
C VAL A 1158 -21.94 -25.38 20.55
N GLU A 1159 -22.11 -26.67 20.82
CA GLU A 1159 -21.74 -27.24 22.12
C GLU A 1159 -20.23 -27.39 22.32
N LYS A 1160 -19.44 -27.48 21.24
CA LYS A 1160 -18.01 -27.81 21.30
C LYS A 1160 -17.12 -26.81 20.56
N PRO A 1161 -15.91 -26.50 21.05
CA PRO A 1161 -14.91 -25.75 20.29
C PRO A 1161 -14.48 -26.53 19.05
N GLY A 1162 -14.10 -25.82 18.01
CA GLY A 1162 -13.62 -26.43 16.78
C GLY A 1162 -13.83 -25.57 15.55
N ALA A 1163 -13.36 -26.08 14.41
CA ALA A 1163 -13.59 -25.47 13.12
C ALA A 1163 -14.86 -26.06 12.48
N TYR A 1164 -15.69 -25.16 11.96
CA TYR A 1164 -16.96 -25.44 11.32
C TYR A 1164 -17.00 -24.78 9.94
N VAL A 1165 -17.84 -25.30 9.05
CA VAL A 1165 -18.17 -24.69 7.77
C VAL A 1165 -19.65 -24.37 7.78
N LEU A 1166 -19.96 -23.08 7.69
CA LEU A 1166 -21.32 -22.61 7.47
C LEU A 1166 -21.57 -22.50 5.98
N MET A 1167 -22.62 -23.15 5.50
CA MET A 1167 -22.96 -23.29 4.10
C MET A 1167 -24.36 -22.73 3.84
N THR A 1168 -24.53 -22.09 2.68
CA THR A 1168 -25.80 -21.63 2.11
C THR A 1168 -25.90 -22.16 0.67
N LYS A 1169 -27.01 -21.90 -0.04
CA LYS A 1169 -27.18 -22.34 -1.44
C LYS A 1169 -26.09 -21.81 -2.39
N SER A 1170 -25.39 -20.73 -2.02
CA SER A 1170 -24.42 -20.06 -2.90
C SER A 1170 -23.07 -19.69 -2.25
N ARG A 1171 -22.85 -19.99 -0.96
CA ARG A 1171 -21.67 -19.53 -0.19
C ARG A 1171 -21.28 -20.52 0.90
N SER A 1172 -19.99 -20.57 1.23
CA SER A 1172 -19.45 -21.30 2.39
C SER A 1172 -18.41 -20.45 3.14
N VAL A 1173 -18.47 -20.43 4.48
CA VAL A 1173 -17.53 -19.71 5.34
C VAL A 1173 -16.99 -20.65 6.41
N ARG A 1174 -15.66 -20.68 6.59
CA ARG A 1174 -15.00 -21.43 7.67
C ARG A 1174 -14.99 -20.58 8.94
N ILE A 1175 -15.35 -21.20 10.05
CA ILE A 1175 -15.58 -20.53 11.32
C ILE A 1175 -14.78 -21.30 12.37
N LEU A 1176 -13.93 -20.59 13.12
CA LEU A 1176 -13.20 -21.17 14.24
C LEU A 1176 -13.83 -20.71 15.55
N ILE A 1177 -14.23 -21.67 16.38
CA ILE A 1177 -14.90 -21.41 17.65
C ILE A 1177 -13.97 -21.86 18.77
N LYS A 1178 -13.45 -20.88 19.53
CA LYS A 1178 -12.46 -21.08 20.61
C LYS A 1178 -13.10 -21.68 21.86
#